data_AF-A0AAE9ZAK3-F1
#
_entry.id   AF-A0AAE9ZAK3-F1
#
_cell.length_a   1.000
_cell.length_b   1.000
_cell.length_c   1.000
_cell.angle_alpha   90.00
_cell.angle_beta   90.00
_cell.angle_gamma   90.00
#
_symmetry.space_group_name_H-M   'P 1'
#
loop_
_entity.id
_entity.type
_entity.pdbx_description
1 polymer ?
#
loop_
_entity_poly.entity_id
_entity_poly.type
_entity_poly.pdbx_seq_one_letter_code
_entity_poly.pdbx_strand_id
1 'polypeptide(L)'
;MAFDSKYARLLRLPVIAAMAAGLAAAASAPFSDYLTRLGIDLTLPLAGAFAGEQKEEADIALVLIDETTHNSPPFSEIPDVAWTPHLADVFQAVDGGGPKVMGLDMIFQKTLSTRDLIPGFDRPFLRAIASSARPGRLVLAEVRLSENAITPYQGQILAAGIDNIRSVQIIPDADNVIRRHPPQFDRVDGTVTPSFAAELARRAGAEAAPEGEPFLIDFLTTVETIPAYRVADLYACAQAGRTDVFEAFKDKIVLIGTSLDVEDRHVAANRFVENRQPVIRSLDCGVASTSPKAPPRGTVPGVLIEALAANTLLHDSDPQMMPRRTSFAVSAAIFVLLGVIFFRIQPVIGVVVIFGAAALMWAAGAFMLSAGTVTPVIAWMGGGGIMYTVVYSYRTFLEDQEKRWIRHAFQHYLSPALVDQLAENPDSLRLGGERRRAAILFVDMAGFSKLTGELADRPQVLAAKLNDFLSAVADAIDNHEGYVDKFIGDAVMGVWGAPIEIDRMEVSAAKATLECKKAVEKLSRESKREFGLRAGLSTGDVIAGNLGSRNRFNYSVVGDSVNIAARLEPASKDYGTSILADDDFAAALGDEFILRPVDIVILRGRSEYSVLHEILGLRAEMTPADMDHAAEFARAVELFRNRQFSNAAQMFAKWKNDDQLSAMYHRRATDFASSQPPQNWNGSLTAS
;
A
#
# COMPACT_ATOMS: atom_id res chain seq x y z
N MET A 1 35.87 -6.88 -1.96
CA MET A 1 34.56 -6.51 -1.36
C MET A 1 34.32 -5.00 -1.17
N ALA A 2 35.20 -4.10 -1.64
CA ALA A 2 34.99 -2.64 -1.51
C ALA A 2 34.38 -1.96 -2.75
N PHE A 3 33.98 -2.72 -3.78
CA PHE A 3 33.58 -2.19 -5.09
C PHE A 3 32.07 -1.96 -5.24
N ASP A 4 31.23 -2.55 -4.38
CA ASP A 4 29.76 -2.55 -4.55
C ASP A 4 29.04 -1.33 -3.91
N SER A 5 29.62 -0.74 -2.85
CA SER A 5 28.93 0.34 -2.11
C SER A 5 28.94 1.70 -2.81
N LYS A 6 29.85 1.92 -3.78
CA LYS A 6 29.89 3.15 -4.59
C LYS A 6 28.91 3.11 -5.77
N TYR A 7 28.73 1.96 -6.41
CA TYR A 7 27.78 1.81 -7.52
C TYR A 7 26.32 1.84 -7.06
N ALA A 8 26.01 1.24 -5.90
CA ALA A 8 24.69 1.33 -5.27
C ALA A 8 24.28 2.76 -4.87
N ARG A 9 25.25 3.68 -4.66
CA ARG A 9 24.97 5.11 -4.39
C ARG A 9 24.72 5.90 -5.68
N LEU A 10 25.38 5.54 -6.79
CA LEU A 10 25.24 6.20 -8.10
C LEU A 10 23.95 5.79 -8.85
N LEU A 11 23.44 4.59 -8.61
CA LEU A 11 22.17 4.08 -9.20
C LEU A 11 20.89 4.68 -8.59
N ARG A 12 20.99 5.45 -7.49
CA ARG A 12 19.82 6.04 -6.78
C ARG A 12 19.30 7.33 -7.42
N LEU A 13 20.17 8.11 -8.06
CA LEU A 13 19.81 9.34 -8.79
C LEU A 13 18.93 9.11 -10.04
N PRO A 14 19.22 8.15 -10.94
CA PRO A 14 18.44 7.95 -12.16
C PRO A 14 17.02 7.43 -11.88
N VAL A 15 16.78 6.72 -10.78
CA VAL A 15 15.42 6.30 -10.36
C VAL A 15 14.61 7.49 -9.83
N ILE A 16 15.24 8.37 -9.04
CA ILE A 16 14.62 9.63 -8.58
C ILE A 16 14.32 10.55 -9.77
N ALA A 17 15.22 10.62 -10.76
CA ALA A 17 15.00 11.37 -11.99
C ALA A 17 13.90 10.75 -12.87
N ALA A 18 13.82 9.42 -12.98
CA ALA A 18 12.78 8.72 -13.72
C ALA A 18 11.39 8.84 -13.08
N MET A 19 11.31 8.81 -11.75
CA MET A 19 10.06 9.06 -11.01
C MET A 19 9.63 10.53 -11.07
N ALA A 20 10.57 11.48 -10.94
CA ALA A 20 10.30 12.91 -11.11
C ALA A 20 9.83 13.21 -12.55
N ALA A 21 10.43 12.57 -13.56
CA ALA A 21 10.01 12.68 -14.96
C ALA A 21 8.63 12.05 -15.22
N GLY A 22 8.30 10.90 -14.59
CA GLY A 22 6.98 10.27 -14.69
C GLY A 22 5.86 11.06 -14.02
N LEU A 23 6.11 11.64 -12.84
CA LEU A 23 5.16 12.51 -12.12
C LEU A 23 4.97 13.86 -12.81
N ALA A 24 6.03 14.43 -13.38
CA ALA A 24 5.94 15.66 -14.17
C ALA A 24 5.26 15.42 -15.55
N ALA A 25 5.35 14.19 -16.09
CA ALA A 25 4.61 13.78 -17.29
C ALA A 25 3.13 13.45 -17.01
N ALA A 26 2.75 13.01 -15.80
CA ALA A 26 1.34 12.87 -15.42
C ALA A 26 0.66 14.23 -15.20
N ALA A 27 1.43 15.26 -14.84
CA ALA A 27 0.97 16.65 -14.74
C ALA A 27 0.71 17.34 -16.10
N SER A 28 0.90 16.66 -17.24
CA SER A 28 0.68 17.22 -18.59
C SER A 28 -0.64 16.79 -19.26
N ALA A 29 -1.56 16.13 -18.54
CA ALA A 29 -2.82 15.60 -19.09
C ALA A 29 -4.07 16.32 -18.52
N PRO A 30 -5.23 16.25 -19.21
CA PRO A 30 -6.53 16.84 -18.79
C PRO A 30 -6.99 16.51 -17.35
N PHE A 31 -6.44 15.46 -16.74
CA PHE A 31 -6.64 15.15 -15.31
C PHE A 31 -6.12 16.28 -14.39
N SER A 32 -5.06 16.98 -14.79
CA SER A 32 -4.54 18.16 -14.07
C SER A 32 -5.55 19.30 -14.04
N ASP A 33 -6.29 19.53 -15.13
CA ASP A 33 -7.27 20.62 -15.18
C ASP A 33 -8.45 20.35 -14.26
N TYR A 34 -8.93 19.09 -14.22
CA TYR A 34 -9.96 18.68 -13.25
C TYR A 34 -9.49 18.86 -11.80
N LEU A 35 -8.29 18.40 -11.46
CA LEU A 35 -7.73 18.56 -10.11
C LEU A 35 -7.47 20.03 -9.75
N THR A 36 -7.12 20.86 -10.72
CA THR A 36 -6.93 22.31 -10.50
C THR A 36 -8.26 22.98 -10.21
N ARG A 37 -9.32 22.64 -10.96
CA ARG A 37 -10.69 23.15 -10.70
C ARG A 37 -11.20 22.75 -9.32
N LEU A 38 -11.02 21.48 -8.94
CA LEU A 38 -11.37 21.02 -7.58
C LEU A 38 -10.51 21.71 -6.51
N GLY A 39 -9.25 22.00 -6.84
CA GLY A 39 -8.33 22.76 -6.00
C GLY A 39 -8.88 24.14 -5.64
N ILE A 40 -9.41 24.89 -6.61
CA ILE A 40 -10.03 26.21 -6.39
C ILE A 40 -11.10 26.12 -5.30
N ASP A 41 -12.03 25.17 -5.43
CA ASP A 41 -13.15 25.05 -4.49
C ASP A 41 -12.68 24.72 -3.07
N LEU A 42 -11.70 23.82 -2.94
CA LEU A 42 -11.20 23.34 -1.65
C LEU A 42 -10.27 24.34 -0.96
N THR A 43 -9.60 25.22 -1.71
CA THR A 43 -8.74 26.26 -1.13
C THR A 43 -9.51 27.52 -0.78
N LEU A 44 -10.65 27.78 -1.42
CA LEU A 44 -11.40 29.03 -1.26
C LEU A 44 -11.77 29.37 0.21
N PRO A 45 -12.22 28.44 1.08
CA PRO A 45 -12.52 28.77 2.47
C PRO A 45 -11.30 29.27 3.24
N LEU A 46 -10.15 28.62 3.04
CA LEU A 46 -8.90 29.03 3.68
C LEU A 46 -8.32 30.30 3.04
N ALA A 47 -8.51 30.49 1.73
CA ALA A 47 -8.11 31.69 1.03
C ALA A 47 -8.88 32.91 1.52
N GLY A 48 -10.18 32.79 1.81
CA GLY A 48 -10.97 33.83 2.48
C GLY A 48 -10.41 34.20 3.86
N ALA A 49 -9.95 33.21 4.64
CA ALA A 49 -9.30 33.48 5.93
C ALA A 49 -7.96 34.24 5.79
N PHE A 50 -7.22 34.03 4.69
CA PHE A 50 -6.00 34.79 4.40
C PHE A 50 -6.28 36.20 3.86
N ALA A 51 -7.32 36.37 3.04
CA ALA A 51 -7.76 37.67 2.55
C ALA A 51 -8.27 38.60 3.68
N GLY A 52 -8.78 37.99 4.76
CA GLY A 52 -9.33 38.70 5.91
C GLY A 52 -10.81 39.10 5.71
N GLU A 53 -11.42 39.68 6.74
CA GLU A 53 -12.77 40.24 6.62
C GLU A 53 -12.73 41.50 5.73
N GLN A 54 -13.32 41.42 4.54
CA GLN A 54 -13.65 42.61 3.77
C GLN A 54 -14.76 43.37 4.51
N LYS A 55 -14.43 44.58 4.99
CA LYS A 55 -15.37 45.45 5.72
C LYS A 55 -16.07 46.48 4.84
N GLU A 56 -15.57 46.69 3.63
CA GLU A 56 -16.16 47.64 2.69
C GLU A 56 -17.27 46.95 1.89
N GLU A 57 -18.41 47.65 1.76
CA GLU A 57 -19.48 47.19 0.88
C GLU A 57 -19.00 47.20 -0.56
N ALA A 58 -19.38 46.18 -1.32
CA ALA A 58 -19.09 46.12 -2.74
C ALA A 58 -19.74 47.29 -3.50
N ASP A 59 -19.12 47.67 -4.62
CA ASP A 59 -19.64 48.63 -5.60
C ASP A 59 -20.86 48.09 -6.38
N ILE A 60 -21.45 47.00 -5.91
CA ILE A 60 -22.61 46.32 -6.49
C ILE A 60 -23.67 46.14 -5.41
N ALA A 61 -24.93 46.36 -5.79
CA ALA A 61 -26.09 46.07 -4.95
C ALA A 61 -27.06 45.14 -5.69
N LEU A 62 -27.69 44.24 -4.95
CA LEU A 62 -28.70 43.32 -5.45
C LEU A 62 -30.11 43.80 -5.06
N VAL A 63 -31.02 43.75 -6.01
CA VAL A 63 -32.46 43.91 -5.80
C VAL A 63 -33.12 42.60 -6.18
N LEU A 64 -33.58 41.86 -5.17
CA LEU A 64 -33.97 40.47 -5.30
C LEU A 64 -35.49 40.31 -5.22
N ILE A 65 -36.02 39.52 -6.13
CA ILE A 65 -37.34 38.91 -6.02
C ILE A 65 -37.16 37.56 -5.33
N ASP A 66 -37.59 37.50 -4.07
CA ASP A 66 -37.55 36.32 -3.22
C ASP A 66 -38.97 35.79 -2.94
N GLU A 67 -39.07 34.72 -2.16
CA GLU A 67 -40.36 34.14 -1.74
C GLU A 67 -41.20 35.17 -0.97
N THR A 68 -40.57 36.05 -0.19
CA THR A 68 -41.26 37.13 0.52
C THR A 68 -41.95 38.06 -0.46
N THR A 69 -41.29 38.39 -1.57
CA THR A 69 -41.86 39.20 -2.63
C THR A 69 -43.09 38.53 -3.25
N HIS A 70 -43.01 37.25 -3.61
CA HIS A 70 -44.18 36.51 -4.13
C HIS A 70 -45.34 36.42 -3.13
N ASN A 71 -45.05 36.40 -1.83
CA ASN A 71 -46.07 36.23 -0.78
C ASN A 71 -46.59 37.55 -0.19
N SER A 72 -46.10 38.70 -0.66
CA SER A 72 -46.50 40.01 -0.15
C SER A 72 -47.39 40.75 -1.16
N PRO A 73 -48.50 41.39 -0.72
CA PRO A 73 -49.27 42.28 -1.59
C PRO A 73 -48.41 43.45 -2.09
N PRO A 74 -48.61 43.93 -3.34
CA PRO A 74 -49.61 43.49 -4.30
C PRO A 74 -49.21 42.24 -5.10
N PHE A 75 -47.93 41.83 -5.05
CA PHE A 75 -47.36 40.76 -5.87
C PHE A 75 -48.01 39.40 -5.65
N SER A 76 -48.48 39.11 -4.43
CA SER A 76 -49.22 37.88 -4.12
C SER A 76 -50.63 37.81 -4.72
N GLU A 77 -51.19 38.93 -5.16
CA GLU A 77 -52.59 39.05 -5.60
C GLU A 77 -52.75 39.02 -7.13
N ILE A 78 -51.64 39.10 -7.87
CA ILE A 78 -51.62 39.22 -9.32
C ILE A 78 -50.58 38.28 -9.93
N PRO A 79 -50.79 37.77 -11.16
CA PRO A 79 -49.80 36.90 -11.82
C PRO A 79 -48.53 37.69 -12.19
N ASP A 80 -47.38 37.03 -12.27
CA ASP A 80 -46.07 37.66 -12.53
C ASP A 80 -46.02 38.53 -13.79
N VAL A 81 -46.76 38.17 -14.84
CA VAL A 81 -46.89 38.98 -16.07
C VAL A 81 -47.56 40.35 -15.83
N ALA A 82 -48.32 40.48 -14.74
CA ALA A 82 -48.99 41.70 -14.33
C ALA A 82 -48.13 42.56 -13.37
N TRP A 83 -46.93 42.12 -13.01
CA TRP A 83 -46.08 42.83 -12.05
C TRP A 83 -45.41 44.08 -12.63
N THR A 84 -45.39 44.23 -13.96
CA THR A 84 -44.67 45.30 -14.66
C THR A 84 -44.99 46.72 -14.15
N PRO A 85 -46.23 47.12 -13.78
CA PRO A 85 -46.47 48.47 -13.27
C PRO A 85 -45.86 48.67 -11.87
N HIS A 86 -45.93 47.66 -11.00
CA HIS A 86 -45.34 47.72 -9.66
C HIS A 86 -43.81 47.69 -9.70
N LEU A 87 -43.24 46.89 -10.60
CA LEU A 87 -41.81 46.89 -10.88
C LEU A 87 -41.35 48.23 -11.47
N ALA A 88 -42.21 48.95 -12.19
CA ALA A 88 -41.88 50.29 -12.68
C ALA A 88 -41.65 51.28 -11.53
N ASP A 89 -42.44 51.20 -10.47
CA ASP A 89 -42.29 52.06 -9.29
C ASP A 89 -40.97 51.77 -8.56
N VAL A 90 -40.66 50.49 -8.33
CA VAL A 90 -39.38 50.08 -7.74
C VAL A 90 -38.21 50.52 -8.61
N PHE A 91 -38.28 50.24 -9.90
CA PHE A 91 -37.23 50.57 -10.86
C PHE A 91 -36.98 52.08 -10.94
N GLN A 92 -38.02 52.90 -10.97
CA GLN A 92 -37.88 54.36 -10.97
C GLN A 92 -37.30 54.88 -9.66
N ALA A 93 -37.69 54.31 -8.52
CA ALA A 93 -37.16 54.71 -7.22
C ALA A 93 -35.66 54.35 -7.08
N VAL A 94 -35.27 53.15 -7.55
CA VAL A 94 -33.86 52.72 -7.62
C VAL A 94 -33.07 53.61 -8.58
N ASP A 95 -33.60 53.91 -9.77
CA ASP A 95 -32.93 54.82 -10.72
C ASP A 95 -32.75 56.23 -10.15
N GLY A 96 -33.73 56.70 -9.39
CA GLY A 96 -33.70 57.98 -8.67
C GLY A 96 -32.62 58.05 -7.59
N GLY A 97 -32.18 56.90 -7.05
CA GLY A 97 -31.06 56.78 -6.12
C GLY A 97 -29.68 57.06 -6.73
N GLY A 98 -29.59 57.11 -8.07
CA GLY A 98 -28.37 57.45 -8.80
C GLY A 98 -27.36 56.31 -8.97
N PRO A 99 -27.76 55.11 -9.41
CA PRO A 99 -26.80 54.06 -9.74
C PRO A 99 -25.96 54.41 -10.97
N LYS A 100 -24.74 53.87 -11.04
CA LYS A 100 -23.87 53.98 -12.25
C LYS A 100 -24.54 53.32 -13.44
N VAL A 101 -25.04 52.11 -13.22
CA VAL A 101 -25.76 51.30 -14.22
C VAL A 101 -26.67 50.31 -13.51
N MET A 102 -27.83 50.05 -14.11
CA MET A 102 -28.74 49.00 -13.68
C MET A 102 -28.72 47.84 -14.69
N GLY A 103 -28.71 46.62 -14.18
CA GLY A 103 -28.95 45.42 -14.97
C GLY A 103 -30.26 44.77 -14.55
N LEU A 104 -31.12 44.46 -15.52
CA LEU A 104 -32.34 43.69 -15.27
C LEU A 104 -32.13 42.25 -15.75
N ASP A 105 -31.83 41.38 -14.80
CA ASP A 105 -31.70 39.92 -14.96
C ASP A 105 -33.08 39.24 -14.79
N MET A 106 -34.02 39.70 -15.60
CA MET A 106 -35.39 39.18 -15.67
C MET A 106 -35.91 39.33 -17.10
N ILE A 107 -36.46 38.25 -17.65
CA ILE A 107 -36.90 38.24 -19.05
C ILE A 107 -38.41 38.08 -19.14
N PHE A 108 -39.10 39.22 -19.31
CA PHE A 108 -40.53 39.23 -19.60
C PHE A 108 -40.76 38.98 -21.10
N GLN A 109 -41.00 37.72 -21.47
CA GLN A 109 -41.30 37.36 -22.87
C GLN A 109 -42.71 37.76 -23.32
N LYS A 110 -43.61 37.95 -22.35
CA LYS A 110 -45.05 38.17 -22.57
C LYS A 110 -45.46 39.53 -22.00
N THR A 111 -46.51 40.08 -22.58
CA THR A 111 -47.06 41.40 -22.26
C THR A 111 -48.58 41.31 -22.16
N LEU A 112 -49.17 42.02 -21.20
CA LEU A 112 -50.62 42.24 -21.14
C LEU A 112 -51.06 43.43 -22.00
N SER A 113 -50.12 44.21 -22.54
CA SER A 113 -50.34 45.40 -23.36
C SER A 113 -50.57 45.06 -24.84
N THR A 114 -51.41 44.06 -25.12
CA THR A 114 -51.88 43.74 -26.48
C THR A 114 -53.24 44.39 -26.77
N ARG A 115 -53.65 44.41 -28.05
CA ARG A 115 -54.96 44.97 -28.45
C ARG A 115 -56.14 44.21 -27.82
N ASP A 116 -55.98 42.90 -27.62
CA ASP A 116 -57.04 42.00 -27.16
C ASP A 116 -57.05 41.83 -25.62
N LEU A 117 -56.07 42.40 -24.91
CA LEU A 117 -55.96 42.37 -23.45
C LEU A 117 -56.14 43.78 -22.87
N ILE A 118 -55.12 44.35 -22.22
CA ILE A 118 -55.20 45.65 -21.53
C ILE A 118 -54.25 46.63 -22.21
N PRO A 119 -54.71 47.42 -23.20
CA PRO A 119 -53.85 48.34 -23.93
C PRO A 119 -53.13 49.32 -23.00
N GLY A 120 -51.80 49.39 -23.13
CA GLY A 120 -50.97 50.31 -22.34
C GLY A 120 -50.67 49.85 -20.92
N PHE A 121 -50.99 48.60 -20.56
CA PHE A 121 -50.71 48.04 -19.23
C PHE A 121 -49.23 48.21 -18.83
N ASP A 122 -48.30 47.85 -19.70
CA ASP A 122 -46.86 47.94 -19.43
C ASP A 122 -46.27 49.34 -19.62
N ARG A 123 -47.10 50.35 -19.96
CA ARG A 123 -46.61 51.69 -20.30
C ARG A 123 -45.76 52.34 -19.18
N PRO A 124 -46.09 52.21 -17.88
CA PRO A 124 -45.22 52.71 -16.81
C PRO A 124 -43.84 52.07 -16.83
N PHE A 125 -43.78 50.75 -17.01
CA PHE A 125 -42.53 49.99 -17.05
C PHE A 125 -41.68 50.33 -18.27
N LEU A 126 -42.30 50.42 -19.45
CA LEU A 126 -41.61 50.82 -20.68
C LEU A 126 -41.05 52.24 -20.59
N ARG A 127 -41.74 53.16 -19.91
CA ARG A 127 -41.22 54.52 -19.66
C ARG A 127 -40.02 54.48 -18.72
N ALA A 128 -40.08 53.68 -17.66
CA ALA A 128 -38.99 53.50 -16.71
C ALA A 128 -37.75 52.91 -17.40
N ILE A 129 -37.92 51.86 -18.20
CA ILE A 129 -36.85 51.29 -19.04
C ILE A 129 -36.25 52.37 -19.95
N ALA A 130 -37.09 53.10 -20.69
CA ALA A 130 -36.62 54.11 -21.63
C ALA A 130 -35.88 55.29 -20.96
N SER A 131 -36.27 55.70 -19.75
CA SER A 131 -35.61 56.80 -19.03
C SER A 131 -34.19 56.44 -18.60
N SER A 132 -33.94 55.18 -18.23
CA SER A 132 -32.62 54.73 -17.77
C SER A 132 -31.76 54.20 -18.92
N ALA A 133 -32.37 53.65 -19.98
CA ALA A 133 -31.64 53.12 -21.13
C ALA A 133 -31.07 54.19 -22.07
N ARG A 134 -31.79 55.29 -22.31
CA ARG A 134 -31.34 56.41 -23.17
C ARG A 134 -29.99 57.02 -22.74
N PRO A 135 -29.72 57.27 -21.44
CA PRO A 135 -28.41 57.72 -20.99
C PRO A 135 -27.37 56.59 -20.90
N GLY A 136 -27.69 55.36 -21.33
CA GLY A 136 -26.79 54.20 -21.24
C GLY A 136 -26.69 53.58 -19.86
N ARG A 137 -27.62 53.87 -18.94
CA ARG A 137 -27.59 53.38 -17.55
C ARG A 137 -28.44 52.12 -17.32
N LEU A 138 -28.87 51.44 -18.37
CA LEU A 138 -29.63 50.18 -18.28
C LEU A 138 -29.12 49.12 -19.25
N VAL A 139 -28.98 47.89 -18.75
CA VAL A 139 -28.76 46.68 -19.53
C VAL A 139 -29.89 45.69 -19.23
N LEU A 140 -30.50 45.11 -20.27
CA LEU A 140 -31.50 44.06 -20.16
C LEU A 140 -30.88 42.70 -20.48
N ALA A 141 -31.29 41.68 -19.72
CA ALA A 141 -30.86 40.31 -19.96
C ALA A 141 -31.55 39.68 -21.18
N GLU A 142 -30.81 38.81 -21.87
CA GLU A 142 -31.33 37.76 -22.75
C GLU A 142 -30.67 36.43 -22.41
N VAL A 143 -31.34 35.31 -22.67
CA VAL A 143 -30.75 33.98 -22.55
C VAL A 143 -30.75 33.32 -23.92
N ARG A 144 -29.64 32.70 -24.31
CA ARG A 144 -29.53 31.99 -25.59
C ARG A 144 -29.59 30.48 -25.38
N LEU A 145 -30.53 29.84 -26.08
CA LEU A 145 -30.77 28.40 -26.06
C LEU A 145 -30.65 27.87 -27.49
N SER A 146 -29.46 27.35 -27.83
CA SER A 146 -29.17 26.82 -29.16
C SER A 146 -29.43 27.86 -30.27
N GLU A 147 -30.43 27.65 -31.13
CA GLU A 147 -30.77 28.56 -32.25
C GLU A 147 -31.77 29.66 -31.86
N ASN A 148 -32.37 29.59 -30.66
CA ASN A 148 -33.38 30.55 -30.20
C ASN A 148 -32.87 31.37 -29.01
N ALA A 149 -33.24 32.64 -28.97
CA ALA A 149 -32.99 33.51 -27.82
C ALA A 149 -34.30 33.74 -27.06
N ILE A 150 -34.27 33.53 -25.75
CA ILE A 150 -35.27 34.06 -24.82
C ILE A 150 -34.92 35.53 -24.63
N THR A 151 -35.67 36.41 -25.28
CA THR A 151 -35.46 37.85 -25.23
C THR A 151 -36.64 38.57 -24.57
N PRO A 152 -36.42 39.79 -24.07
CA PRO A 152 -37.50 40.69 -23.66
C PRO A 152 -38.53 40.86 -24.79
N TYR A 153 -39.81 41.03 -24.48
CA TYR A 153 -40.80 41.26 -25.53
C TYR A 153 -40.51 42.56 -26.31
N GLN A 154 -41.00 42.65 -27.54
CA GLN A 154 -40.60 43.72 -28.48
C GLN A 154 -40.75 45.16 -27.93
N GLY A 155 -41.75 45.44 -27.10
CA GLY A 155 -41.92 46.76 -26.50
C GLY A 155 -40.77 47.14 -25.56
N GLN A 156 -40.25 46.18 -24.79
CA GLN A 156 -39.08 46.37 -23.92
C GLN A 156 -37.82 46.57 -24.76
N ILE A 157 -37.64 45.79 -25.83
CA ILE A 157 -36.52 45.97 -26.76
C ILE A 157 -36.53 47.36 -27.38
N LEU A 158 -37.69 47.87 -27.80
CA LEU A 158 -37.83 49.22 -28.36
C LEU A 158 -37.60 50.31 -27.32
N ALA A 159 -38.06 50.11 -26.08
CA ALA A 159 -37.86 51.07 -24.99
C ALA A 159 -36.39 51.14 -24.54
N ALA A 160 -35.73 49.99 -24.44
CA ALA A 160 -34.32 49.90 -24.06
C ALA A 160 -33.39 50.27 -25.21
N GLY A 161 -33.72 49.90 -26.44
CA GLY A 161 -32.78 49.91 -27.56
C GLY A 161 -31.96 48.62 -27.61
N ILE A 162 -31.74 48.10 -28.82
CA ILE A 162 -31.12 46.79 -29.05
C ILE A 162 -29.68 46.68 -28.51
N ASP A 163 -28.98 47.82 -28.45
CA ASP A 163 -27.60 47.91 -27.93
C ASP A 163 -27.53 47.79 -26.41
N ASN A 164 -28.67 47.81 -25.72
CA ASN A 164 -28.77 47.63 -24.26
C ASN A 164 -29.15 46.21 -23.86
N ILE A 165 -29.18 45.24 -24.79
CA ILE A 165 -29.52 43.84 -24.49
C ILE A 165 -28.24 42.99 -24.50
N ARG A 166 -28.05 42.18 -23.46
CA ARG A 166 -26.84 41.35 -23.29
C ARG A 166 -27.18 39.98 -22.73
N SER A 167 -26.38 38.99 -23.14
CA SER A 167 -26.57 37.59 -22.73
C SER A 167 -26.12 37.39 -21.27
N VAL A 168 -27.01 36.79 -20.45
CA VAL A 168 -26.74 36.32 -19.08
C VAL A 168 -26.43 34.81 -19.05
N GLN A 169 -26.01 34.25 -20.18
CA GLN A 169 -25.77 32.82 -20.28
C GLN A 169 -24.60 32.40 -19.41
N ILE A 170 -24.87 31.60 -18.38
CA ILE A 170 -23.85 30.99 -17.54
C ILE A 170 -23.45 29.64 -18.15
N ILE A 171 -22.16 29.44 -18.39
CA ILE A 171 -21.62 28.18 -18.93
C ILE A 171 -20.86 27.46 -17.81
N PRO A 172 -21.37 26.33 -17.29
CA PRO A 172 -20.67 25.57 -16.26
C PRO A 172 -19.40 24.92 -16.79
N ASP A 173 -18.46 24.67 -15.87
CA ASP A 173 -17.37 23.73 -16.14
C ASP A 173 -17.92 22.32 -16.39
N ALA A 174 -17.07 21.43 -16.91
CA ALA A 174 -17.41 20.03 -17.21
C ALA A 174 -17.97 19.22 -16.01
N ASP A 175 -17.77 19.69 -14.78
CA ASP A 175 -18.30 19.10 -13.55
C ASP A 175 -19.58 19.80 -13.03
N ASN A 176 -20.23 20.61 -13.86
CA ASN A 176 -21.44 21.40 -13.55
C ASN A 176 -21.26 22.43 -12.42
N VAL A 177 -20.02 22.89 -12.19
CA VAL A 177 -19.73 23.94 -11.21
C VAL A 177 -19.33 25.22 -11.92
N ILE A 178 -19.87 26.35 -11.48
CA ILE A 178 -19.56 27.66 -12.02
C ILE A 178 -18.30 28.21 -11.35
N ARG A 179 -17.24 28.35 -12.14
CA ARG A 179 -15.98 28.98 -11.75
C ARG A 179 -15.57 30.12 -12.67
N ARG A 180 -16.03 30.06 -13.92
CA ARG A 180 -15.67 30.98 -14.99
C ARG A 180 -16.90 31.66 -15.56
N HIS A 181 -16.70 32.84 -16.12
CA HIS A 181 -17.74 33.57 -16.84
C HIS A 181 -17.24 33.96 -18.24
N PRO A 182 -18.04 33.77 -19.31
CA PRO A 182 -17.66 34.22 -20.65
C PRO A 182 -17.66 35.77 -20.72
N PRO A 183 -16.57 36.41 -21.17
CA PRO A 183 -16.54 37.87 -21.30
C PRO A 183 -17.42 38.39 -22.46
N GLN A 184 -17.73 37.52 -23.43
CA GLN A 184 -18.46 37.86 -24.65
C GLN A 184 -19.18 36.65 -25.25
N PHE A 185 -20.14 36.92 -26.12
CA PHE A 185 -20.93 35.93 -26.86
C PHE A 185 -21.08 36.32 -28.34
N ASP A 186 -21.03 35.32 -29.22
CA ASP A 186 -21.25 35.49 -30.66
C ASP A 186 -22.74 35.63 -30.96
N ARG A 187 -23.15 36.74 -31.59
CA ARG A 187 -24.51 37.01 -32.09
C ARG A 187 -24.81 36.21 -33.36
N VAL A 188 -26.09 35.98 -33.63
CA VAL A 188 -26.58 35.22 -34.80
C VAL A 188 -26.13 35.85 -36.13
N ASP A 189 -25.89 37.16 -36.15
CA ASP A 189 -25.37 37.91 -37.31
C ASP A 189 -23.83 37.86 -37.42
N GLY A 190 -23.15 37.11 -36.56
CA GLY A 190 -21.69 36.97 -36.52
C GLY A 190 -20.96 38.08 -35.77
N THR A 191 -21.65 39.05 -35.17
CA THR A 191 -21.03 40.08 -34.34
C THR A 191 -20.78 39.58 -32.92
N VAL A 192 -19.66 39.98 -32.31
CA VAL A 192 -19.35 39.61 -30.92
C VAL A 192 -19.89 40.70 -29.99
N THR A 193 -20.68 40.31 -29.00
CA THR A 193 -21.23 41.23 -27.98
C THR A 193 -20.67 40.87 -26.61
N PRO A 194 -20.35 41.84 -25.74
CA PRO A 194 -19.92 41.54 -24.39
C PRO A 194 -21.03 40.79 -23.63
N SER A 195 -20.67 40.07 -22.57
CA SER A 195 -21.64 39.47 -21.67
C SER A 195 -22.39 40.53 -20.86
N PHE A 196 -23.46 40.13 -20.20
CA PHE A 196 -24.23 41.03 -19.33
C PHE A 196 -23.37 41.61 -18.20
N ALA A 197 -22.67 40.77 -17.44
CA ALA A 197 -21.69 41.22 -16.45
C ALA A 197 -20.61 42.16 -17.03
N ALA A 198 -20.03 41.81 -18.19
CA ALA A 198 -19.00 42.62 -18.83
C ALA A 198 -19.50 44.01 -19.26
N GLU A 199 -20.72 44.09 -19.81
CA GLU A 199 -21.31 45.37 -20.20
C GLU A 199 -21.63 46.26 -18.98
N LEU A 200 -22.08 45.66 -17.88
CA LEU A 200 -22.31 46.39 -16.62
C LEU A 200 -21.01 46.93 -16.04
N ALA A 201 -19.97 46.10 -15.95
CA ALA A 201 -18.66 46.53 -15.47
C ALA A 201 -18.10 47.67 -16.35
N ARG A 202 -18.16 47.52 -17.68
CA ARG A 202 -17.72 48.54 -18.65
C ARG A 202 -18.44 49.88 -18.47
N ARG A 203 -19.76 49.87 -18.22
CA ARG A 203 -20.54 51.09 -17.97
C ARG A 203 -20.27 51.70 -16.59
N ALA A 204 -19.85 50.90 -15.63
CA ALA A 204 -19.45 51.33 -14.30
C ALA A 204 -18.00 51.87 -14.24
N GLY A 205 -17.26 51.80 -15.35
CA GLY A 205 -15.91 52.36 -15.49
C GLY A 205 -14.79 51.32 -15.56
N ALA A 206 -15.09 50.02 -15.66
CA ALA A 206 -14.09 48.99 -15.88
C ALA A 206 -13.42 49.13 -17.26
N GLU A 207 -12.18 48.65 -17.36
CA GLU A 207 -11.53 48.47 -18.65
C GLU A 207 -12.26 47.41 -19.50
N ALA A 208 -11.95 47.35 -20.80
CA ALA A 208 -12.61 46.40 -21.69
C ALA A 208 -12.39 44.96 -21.19
N ALA A 209 -13.47 44.16 -21.15
CA ALA A 209 -13.39 42.77 -20.73
C ALA A 209 -12.38 42.00 -21.60
N PRO A 210 -11.68 40.99 -21.03
CA PRO A 210 -10.67 40.24 -21.75
C PRO A 210 -11.25 39.62 -23.03
N GLU A 211 -10.55 39.81 -24.16
CA GLU A 211 -10.93 39.18 -25.42
C GLU A 211 -10.61 37.68 -25.38
N GLY A 212 -11.57 36.85 -25.80
CA GLY A 212 -11.34 35.42 -25.98
C GLY A 212 -11.87 34.54 -24.86
N GLU A 213 -10.98 33.99 -24.01
CA GLU A 213 -11.31 32.91 -23.08
C GLU A 213 -12.14 33.36 -21.86
N PRO A 214 -13.00 32.47 -21.30
CA PRO A 214 -13.70 32.74 -20.04
C PRO A 214 -12.74 33.03 -18.88
N PHE A 215 -12.98 34.15 -18.19
CA PHE A 215 -12.21 34.57 -17.01
C PHE A 215 -12.71 33.85 -15.75
N LEU A 216 -11.87 33.73 -14.72
CA LEU A 216 -12.25 33.15 -13.43
C LEU A 216 -12.98 34.18 -12.59
N ILE A 217 -14.10 33.80 -11.99
CA ILE A 217 -14.87 34.68 -11.11
C ILE A 217 -14.18 34.74 -9.75
N ASP A 218 -14.02 35.94 -9.21
CA ASP A 218 -13.52 36.16 -7.86
C ASP A 218 -14.61 35.83 -6.82
N PHE A 219 -14.51 34.64 -6.24
CA PHE A 219 -15.37 34.19 -5.15
C PHE A 219 -14.81 34.50 -3.75
N LEU A 220 -13.70 35.24 -3.63
CA LEU A 220 -13.20 35.71 -2.32
C LEU A 220 -14.01 36.90 -1.80
N THR A 221 -14.64 37.64 -2.70
CA THR A 221 -15.63 38.65 -2.32
C THR A 221 -16.74 37.98 -1.52
N THR A 222 -16.82 38.30 -0.22
CA THR A 222 -17.81 37.68 0.66
C THR A 222 -19.22 38.08 0.22
N VAL A 223 -20.15 37.13 0.15
CA VAL A 223 -21.53 37.45 -0.25
C VAL A 223 -22.20 38.45 0.70
N GLU A 224 -21.67 38.60 1.91
CA GLU A 224 -22.10 39.58 2.91
C GLU A 224 -21.73 41.03 2.56
N THR A 225 -20.69 41.26 1.74
CA THR A 225 -20.30 42.62 1.30
C THR A 225 -21.16 43.14 0.16
N ILE A 226 -21.91 42.27 -0.52
CA ILE A 226 -22.88 42.66 -1.56
C ILE A 226 -24.23 42.93 -0.89
N PRO A 227 -24.62 44.21 -0.67
CA PRO A 227 -25.90 44.52 -0.07
C PRO A 227 -27.05 44.06 -0.96
N ALA A 228 -27.98 43.30 -0.40
CA ALA A 228 -29.18 42.84 -1.08
C ALA A 228 -30.45 43.42 -0.47
N TYR A 229 -31.42 43.77 -1.31
CA TYR A 229 -32.70 44.37 -0.92
C TYR A 229 -33.85 43.61 -1.59
N ARG A 230 -34.98 43.43 -0.91
CA ARG A 230 -36.16 42.77 -1.49
C ARG A 230 -36.97 43.74 -2.33
N VAL A 231 -37.51 43.27 -3.45
CA VAL A 231 -38.42 44.07 -4.29
C VAL A 231 -39.67 44.49 -3.52
N ALA A 232 -40.28 43.61 -2.71
CA ALA A 232 -41.46 43.99 -1.91
C ALA A 232 -41.18 45.11 -0.90
N ASP A 233 -40.03 45.08 -0.24
CA ASP A 233 -39.65 46.11 0.72
C ASP A 233 -39.38 47.45 0.02
N LEU A 234 -38.65 47.44 -1.09
CA LEU A 234 -38.39 48.63 -1.89
C LEU A 234 -39.68 49.21 -2.48
N TYR A 235 -40.60 48.35 -2.92
CA TYR A 235 -41.92 48.78 -3.38
C TYR A 235 -42.67 49.51 -2.27
N ALA A 236 -42.73 48.93 -1.07
CA ALA A 236 -43.37 49.56 0.07
C ALA A 236 -42.71 50.91 0.45
N CYS A 237 -41.37 50.99 0.43
CA CYS A 237 -40.64 52.24 0.65
C CYS A 237 -40.97 53.30 -0.41
N ALA A 238 -41.03 52.91 -1.69
CA ALA A 238 -41.38 53.80 -2.79
C ALA A 238 -42.81 54.36 -2.62
N GLN A 239 -43.78 53.49 -2.27
CA GLN A 239 -45.16 53.92 -2.00
C GLN A 239 -45.27 54.82 -0.77
N ALA A 240 -44.44 54.58 0.25
CA ALA A 240 -44.35 55.41 1.44
C ALA A 240 -43.60 56.75 1.20
N GLY A 241 -43.06 56.99 -0.01
CA GLY A 241 -42.32 58.20 -0.35
C GLY A 241 -40.96 58.32 0.35
N ARG A 242 -40.38 57.21 0.82
CA ARG A 242 -39.08 57.15 1.51
C ARG A 242 -37.93 57.15 0.49
N THR A 243 -37.32 58.31 0.24
CA THR A 243 -36.22 58.46 -0.74
C THR A 243 -34.85 58.13 -0.15
N ASP A 244 -34.68 58.21 1.17
CA ASP A 244 -33.43 57.96 1.90
C ASP A 244 -32.89 56.53 1.71
N VAL A 245 -33.80 55.55 1.61
CA VAL A 245 -33.45 54.14 1.39
C VAL A 245 -32.72 53.93 0.06
N PHE A 246 -33.08 54.72 -0.96
CA PHE A 246 -32.53 54.55 -2.31
C PHE A 246 -31.15 55.19 -2.48
N GLU A 247 -30.67 56.01 -1.53
CA GLU A 247 -29.29 56.50 -1.51
C GLU A 247 -28.27 55.36 -1.42
N ALA A 248 -28.67 54.19 -0.92
CA ALA A 248 -27.83 53.00 -0.87
C ALA A 248 -27.41 52.46 -2.25
N PHE A 249 -28.11 52.87 -3.32
CA PHE A 249 -27.81 52.50 -4.71
C PHE A 249 -26.89 53.49 -5.43
N LYS A 250 -26.58 54.62 -4.79
CA LYS A 250 -25.79 55.68 -5.38
C LYS A 250 -24.40 55.19 -5.79
N ASP A 251 -23.99 55.51 -7.01
CA ASP A 251 -22.68 55.19 -7.58
C ASP A 251 -22.35 53.67 -7.65
N LYS A 252 -23.35 52.80 -7.48
CA LYS A 252 -23.20 51.33 -7.58
C LYS A 252 -23.74 50.76 -8.89
N ILE A 253 -23.29 49.55 -9.23
CA ILE A 253 -23.99 48.66 -10.17
C ILE A 253 -25.19 48.06 -9.44
N VAL A 254 -26.39 48.19 -9.99
CA VAL A 254 -27.58 47.59 -9.38
C VAL A 254 -28.12 46.47 -10.25
N LEU A 255 -28.14 45.27 -9.71
CA LEU A 255 -28.64 44.08 -10.39
C LEU A 255 -29.99 43.68 -9.83
N ILE A 256 -30.99 43.66 -10.70
CA ILE A 256 -32.36 43.29 -10.37
C ILE A 256 -32.63 41.89 -10.93
N GLY A 257 -32.89 40.91 -10.07
CA GLY A 257 -33.09 39.53 -10.49
C GLY A 257 -33.80 38.67 -9.45
N THR A 258 -33.94 37.38 -9.75
CA THR A 258 -34.64 36.43 -8.88
C THR A 258 -33.69 35.73 -7.92
N SER A 259 -34.14 35.49 -6.69
CA SER A 259 -33.46 34.65 -5.71
C SER A 259 -34.47 33.70 -5.07
N LEU A 260 -35.06 32.83 -5.88
CA LEU A 260 -36.07 31.85 -5.46
C LEU A 260 -35.47 30.49 -5.09
N ASP A 261 -36.21 29.62 -4.43
CA ASP A 261 -35.76 28.30 -3.94
C ASP A 261 -35.28 27.36 -5.05
N VAL A 262 -35.92 27.41 -6.22
CA VAL A 262 -35.70 26.44 -7.31
C VAL A 262 -35.21 27.12 -8.60
N GLU A 263 -35.67 28.34 -8.85
CA GLU A 263 -35.41 29.03 -10.11
C GLU A 263 -33.99 29.59 -10.17
N ASP A 264 -33.33 29.38 -11.30
CA ASP A 264 -32.00 29.91 -11.64
C ASP A 264 -30.92 29.71 -10.55
N ARG A 265 -30.81 28.47 -10.06
CA ARG A 265 -29.86 28.08 -9.01
C ARG A 265 -28.72 27.24 -9.55
N HIS A 266 -27.48 27.60 -9.21
CA HIS A 266 -26.26 26.99 -9.73
C HIS A 266 -25.32 26.53 -8.60
N VAL A 267 -24.52 25.49 -8.83
CA VAL A 267 -23.41 25.15 -7.94
C VAL A 267 -22.20 25.99 -8.37
N ALA A 268 -21.61 26.76 -7.46
CA ALA A 268 -20.46 27.63 -7.75
C ALA A 268 -19.20 27.23 -6.97
N ALA A 269 -18.06 27.84 -7.28
CA ALA A 269 -16.76 27.53 -6.66
C ALA A 269 -16.79 27.65 -5.12
N ASN A 270 -17.63 28.54 -4.59
CA ASN A 270 -17.84 28.73 -3.15
C ASN A 270 -18.67 27.62 -2.45
N ARG A 271 -18.83 26.45 -3.09
CA ARG A 271 -19.56 25.28 -2.55
C ARG A 271 -18.98 24.64 -1.29
N PHE A 272 -17.87 25.14 -0.76
CA PHE A 272 -17.33 24.76 0.56
C PHE A 272 -17.19 25.93 1.52
N VAL A 273 -17.59 27.14 1.11
CA VAL A 273 -17.61 28.33 1.95
C VAL A 273 -18.89 28.35 2.79
N GLU A 274 -18.78 28.85 4.01
CA GLU A 274 -19.89 29.07 4.92
C GLU A 274 -20.67 30.34 4.49
N ASN A 275 -22.00 30.29 4.54
CA ASN A 275 -22.89 31.35 4.05
C ASN A 275 -22.71 31.76 2.56
N ARG A 276 -23.50 31.14 1.69
CA ARG A 276 -23.43 31.36 0.22
C ARG A 276 -24.55 32.25 -0.32
N GLN A 277 -25.41 32.75 0.56
CA GLN A 277 -26.56 33.55 0.18
C GLN A 277 -26.30 35.01 0.53
N PRO A 278 -26.81 35.95 -0.28
CA PRO A 278 -26.72 37.36 0.05
C PRO A 278 -27.51 37.66 1.32
N VAL A 279 -26.92 38.49 2.18
CA VAL A 279 -27.60 38.95 3.39
C VAL A 279 -28.57 40.05 3.00
N ILE A 280 -29.85 39.70 2.99
CA ILE A 280 -30.91 40.62 2.62
C ILE A 280 -31.17 41.62 3.75
N ARG A 281 -30.97 42.91 3.46
CA ARG A 281 -31.23 44.00 4.41
C ARG A 281 -32.71 44.15 4.67
N SER A 282 -33.06 44.28 5.93
CA SER A 282 -34.42 44.62 6.37
C SER A 282 -34.63 46.12 6.22
N LEU A 283 -35.76 46.52 5.63
CA LEU A 283 -36.16 47.91 5.47
C LEU A 283 -37.47 48.14 6.25
N ASP A 284 -37.52 49.22 7.02
CA ASP A 284 -38.70 49.58 7.82
C ASP A 284 -39.61 50.53 7.01
N CYS A 285 -40.44 49.93 6.16
CA CYS A 285 -41.38 50.63 5.28
C CYS A 285 -42.81 50.04 5.32
N GLY A 286 -43.18 49.38 6.42
CA GLY A 286 -44.55 48.90 6.65
C GLY A 286 -44.84 47.46 6.21
N VAL A 287 -43.87 46.76 5.62
CA VAL A 287 -43.89 45.30 5.45
C VAL A 287 -43.13 44.69 6.62
N ALA A 288 -43.73 43.71 7.33
CA ALA A 288 -43.00 42.95 8.33
C ALA A 288 -41.96 42.08 7.60
N SER A 289 -40.75 42.61 7.39
CA SER A 289 -39.69 41.94 6.64
C SER A 289 -39.02 40.83 7.49
N THR A 290 -39.81 39.95 8.10
CA THR A 290 -39.25 38.75 8.71
C THR A 290 -38.88 37.79 7.58
N SER A 291 -37.66 37.87 7.06
CA SER A 291 -37.12 36.76 6.27
C SER A 291 -37.04 35.55 7.19
N PRO A 292 -37.71 34.43 6.85
CA PRO A 292 -37.34 33.16 7.45
C PRO A 292 -35.85 32.96 7.18
N LYS A 293 -35.08 32.53 8.18
CA LYS A 293 -33.69 32.15 7.96
C LYS A 293 -33.70 31.00 6.94
N ALA A 294 -33.32 31.28 5.70
CA ALA A 294 -33.30 30.28 4.66
C ALA A 294 -32.40 29.11 5.11
N PRO A 295 -32.81 27.84 4.91
CA PRO A 295 -31.93 26.73 5.21
C PRO A 295 -30.64 26.87 4.41
N PRO A 296 -29.49 26.41 4.93
CA PRO A 296 -28.24 26.44 4.17
C PRO A 296 -28.40 25.67 2.86
N ARG A 297 -28.09 26.33 1.74
CA ARG A 297 -28.25 25.78 0.38
C ARG A 297 -26.90 25.48 -0.25
N GLY A 298 -26.87 24.40 -1.02
CA GLY A 298 -25.70 24.00 -1.82
C GLY A 298 -25.47 24.84 -3.08
N THR A 299 -26.43 25.69 -3.46
CA THR A 299 -26.47 26.45 -4.71
C THR A 299 -26.63 27.96 -4.48
N VAL A 300 -26.20 28.76 -5.46
CA VAL A 300 -26.30 30.23 -5.50
C VAL A 300 -27.25 30.68 -6.61
N PRO A 301 -27.99 31.80 -6.45
CA PRO A 301 -28.78 32.39 -7.54
C PRO A 301 -27.89 32.86 -8.71
N GLY A 302 -28.38 32.77 -9.95
CA GLY A 302 -27.64 33.23 -11.14
C GLY A 302 -27.36 34.74 -11.12
N VAL A 303 -28.30 35.55 -10.63
CA VAL A 303 -28.08 37.00 -10.42
C VAL A 303 -26.87 37.30 -9.52
N LEU A 304 -26.56 36.43 -8.55
CA LEU A 304 -25.38 36.57 -7.71
C LEU A 304 -24.09 36.22 -8.48
N ILE A 305 -24.15 35.25 -9.40
CA ILE A 305 -23.02 34.91 -10.28
C ILE A 305 -22.72 36.09 -11.22
N GLU A 306 -23.75 36.70 -11.82
CA GLU A 306 -23.59 37.89 -12.65
C GLU A 306 -23.04 39.08 -11.85
N ALA A 307 -23.46 39.24 -10.59
CA ALA A 307 -22.92 40.24 -9.69
C ALA A 307 -21.43 40.01 -9.39
N LEU A 308 -21.05 38.79 -9.01
CA LEU A 308 -19.65 38.46 -8.74
C LEU A 308 -18.78 38.60 -10.00
N ALA A 309 -19.28 38.19 -11.17
CA ALA A 309 -18.59 38.35 -12.44
C ALA A 309 -18.38 39.84 -12.80
N ALA A 310 -19.42 40.67 -12.64
CA ALA A 310 -19.29 42.12 -12.85
C ALA A 310 -18.32 42.76 -11.84
N ASN A 311 -18.34 42.32 -10.58
CA ASN A 311 -17.43 42.81 -9.53
C ASN A 311 -15.98 42.47 -9.84
N THR A 312 -15.75 41.24 -10.33
CA THR A 312 -14.44 40.73 -10.74
C THR A 312 -13.84 41.62 -11.83
N LEU A 313 -14.62 41.92 -12.87
CA LEU A 313 -14.19 42.79 -13.98
C LEU A 313 -14.02 44.25 -13.55
N LEU A 314 -14.87 44.75 -12.65
CA LEU A 314 -14.77 46.13 -12.16
C LEU A 314 -13.46 46.40 -11.41
N HIS A 315 -12.95 45.40 -10.69
CA HIS A 315 -11.75 45.52 -9.86
C HIS A 315 -10.51 44.87 -10.45
N ASP A 316 -10.60 44.30 -11.66
CA ASP A 316 -9.52 43.50 -12.27
C ASP A 316 -8.96 42.43 -11.31
N SER A 317 -9.89 41.73 -10.62
CA SER A 317 -9.56 40.78 -9.55
C SER A 317 -9.67 39.32 -9.98
N ASP A 318 -9.70 39.03 -11.29
CA ASP A 318 -9.89 37.68 -11.80
C ASP A 318 -8.70 36.78 -11.43
N PRO A 319 -8.92 35.64 -10.74
CA PRO A 319 -7.82 34.77 -10.37
C PRO A 319 -7.12 34.19 -11.61
N GLN A 320 -5.81 34.38 -11.71
CA GLN A 320 -5.03 33.91 -12.85
C GLN A 320 -4.47 32.51 -12.63
N MET A 321 -4.51 31.67 -13.66
CA MET A 321 -3.89 30.35 -13.61
C MET A 321 -2.37 30.48 -13.56
N MET A 322 -1.72 29.76 -12.65
CA MET A 322 -0.26 29.72 -12.57
C MET A 322 0.35 29.31 -13.92
N PRO A 323 1.29 30.08 -14.50
CA PRO A 323 1.86 29.78 -15.81
C PRO A 323 2.46 28.37 -15.85
N ARG A 324 2.18 27.62 -16.93
CA ARG A 324 2.55 26.19 -17.04
C ARG A 324 4.02 25.92 -16.77
N ARG A 325 4.92 26.80 -17.22
CA ARG A 325 6.38 26.67 -16.99
C ARG A 325 6.75 26.84 -15.51
N THR A 326 6.17 27.82 -14.84
CA THR A 326 6.38 28.08 -13.41
C THR A 326 5.81 26.94 -12.57
N SER A 327 4.60 26.49 -12.89
CA SER A 327 3.95 25.34 -12.23
C SER A 327 4.81 24.07 -12.34
N PHE A 328 5.35 23.79 -13.53
CA PHE A 328 6.26 22.66 -13.74
C PHE A 328 7.55 22.79 -12.90
N ALA A 329 8.19 23.96 -12.90
CA ALA A 329 9.42 24.20 -12.15
C ALA A 329 9.21 24.03 -10.63
N VAL A 330 8.11 24.58 -10.08
CA VAL A 330 7.76 24.44 -8.66
C VAL A 330 7.46 22.99 -8.31
N SER A 331 6.68 22.29 -9.13
CA SER A 331 6.38 20.87 -8.92
C SER A 331 7.64 20.01 -8.90
N ALA A 332 8.55 20.23 -9.85
CA ALA A 332 9.82 19.51 -9.91
C ALA A 332 10.68 19.76 -8.67
N ALA A 333 10.79 21.02 -8.22
CA ALA A 333 11.52 21.36 -7.00
C ALA A 333 10.95 20.69 -5.75
N ILE A 334 9.62 20.72 -5.58
CA ILE A 334 8.91 20.06 -4.47
C ILE A 334 9.18 18.55 -4.47
N PHE A 335 9.04 17.88 -5.62
CA PHE A 335 9.19 16.43 -5.70
C PHE A 335 10.64 15.98 -5.56
N VAL A 336 11.61 16.74 -6.06
CA VAL A 336 13.03 16.47 -5.77
C VAL A 336 13.30 16.56 -4.27
N LEU A 337 12.80 17.61 -3.61
CA LEU A 337 12.97 17.80 -2.17
C LEU A 337 12.33 16.65 -1.36
N LEU A 338 11.07 16.33 -1.63
CA LEU A 338 10.36 15.24 -0.94
C LEU A 338 11.01 13.88 -1.21
N GLY A 339 11.44 13.61 -2.45
CA GLY A 339 12.15 12.39 -2.80
C GLY A 339 13.44 12.21 -2.01
N VAL A 340 14.23 13.28 -1.86
CA VAL A 340 15.44 13.27 -1.02
C VAL A 340 15.09 13.04 0.45
N ILE A 341 14.05 13.68 0.98
CA ILE A 341 13.62 13.52 2.37
C ILE A 341 13.17 12.07 2.64
N PHE A 342 12.23 11.53 1.86
CA PHE A 342 11.70 10.17 2.01
C PHE A 342 12.79 9.10 1.86
N PHE A 343 13.82 9.37 1.06
CA PHE A 343 14.94 8.46 0.94
C PHE A 343 15.79 8.38 2.22
N ARG A 344 15.79 9.43 3.06
CA ARG A 344 16.65 9.54 4.25
C ARG A 344 15.96 9.17 5.55
N ILE A 345 14.64 9.33 5.62
CA ILE A 345 13.88 9.10 6.85
C ILE A 345 13.21 7.72 6.88
N GLN A 346 12.86 7.24 8.08
CA GLN A 346 12.11 6.00 8.25
C GLN A 346 10.66 6.14 7.77
N PRO A 347 9.98 5.05 7.35
CA PRO A 347 8.61 5.11 6.80
C PRO A 347 7.60 5.79 7.73
N VAL A 348 7.65 5.49 9.04
CA VAL A 348 6.73 6.07 10.03
C VAL A 348 6.85 7.59 10.12
N ILE A 349 8.08 8.11 10.09
CA ILE A 349 8.33 9.56 10.05
C ILE A 349 7.91 10.13 8.69
N GLY A 350 8.10 9.36 7.61
CA GLY A 350 7.64 9.70 6.27
C GLY A 350 6.14 9.99 6.20
N VAL A 351 5.30 9.25 6.92
CA VAL A 351 3.85 9.50 7.03
C VAL A 351 3.58 10.89 7.60
N VAL A 352 4.25 11.27 8.69
CA VAL A 352 4.08 12.60 9.31
C VAL A 352 4.53 13.70 8.35
N VAL A 353 5.65 13.50 7.66
CA VAL A 353 6.19 14.45 6.68
C VAL A 353 5.24 14.65 5.50
N ILE A 354 4.63 13.58 4.95
CA ILE A 354 3.71 13.73 3.81
C ILE A 354 2.43 14.48 4.21
N PHE A 355 1.85 14.21 5.38
CA PHE A 355 0.68 14.95 5.86
C PHE A 355 1.02 16.42 6.18
N GLY A 356 2.17 16.68 6.81
CA GLY A 356 2.65 18.04 7.04
C GLY A 356 2.92 18.81 5.75
N ALA A 357 3.53 18.17 4.75
CA ALA A 357 3.75 18.76 3.44
C ALA A 357 2.43 19.03 2.71
N ALA A 358 1.46 18.12 2.78
CA ALA A 358 0.14 18.31 2.18
C ALA A 358 -0.62 19.49 2.82
N ALA A 359 -0.58 19.63 4.15
CA ALA A 359 -1.16 20.77 4.86
C ALA A 359 -0.47 22.09 4.48
N LEU A 360 0.86 22.10 4.37
CA LEU A 360 1.63 23.27 3.95
C LEU A 360 1.31 23.67 2.50
N MET A 361 1.18 22.69 1.60
CA MET A 361 0.79 22.93 0.21
C MET A 361 -0.62 23.52 0.11
N TRP A 362 -1.57 23.00 0.89
CA TRP A 362 -2.93 23.53 0.94
C TRP A 362 -2.96 24.99 1.45
N ALA A 363 -2.24 25.28 2.53
CA ALA A 363 -2.10 26.64 3.05
C ALA A 363 -1.42 27.59 2.05
N ALA A 364 -0.33 27.15 1.41
CA ALA A 364 0.35 27.95 0.39
C ALA A 364 -0.53 28.19 -0.84
N GLY A 365 -1.30 27.18 -1.28
CA GLY A 365 -2.24 27.30 -2.39
C GLY A 365 -3.39 28.25 -2.08
N ALA A 366 -3.92 28.22 -0.85
CA ALA A 366 -4.93 29.15 -0.38
C ALA A 366 -4.40 30.59 -0.27
N PHE A 367 -3.18 30.78 0.24
CA PHE A 367 -2.53 32.09 0.27
C PHE A 367 -2.31 32.65 -1.14
N MET A 368 -1.81 31.83 -2.07
CA MET A 368 -1.65 32.23 -3.48
C MET A 368 -2.97 32.58 -4.14
N LEU A 369 -4.05 31.84 -3.84
CA LEU A 369 -5.39 32.18 -4.32
C LEU A 369 -5.87 33.53 -3.77
N SER A 370 -5.62 33.83 -2.49
CA SER A 370 -5.92 35.15 -1.92
C SER A 370 -5.12 36.30 -2.55
N ALA A 371 -4.00 35.98 -3.21
CA ALA A 371 -3.20 36.91 -4.00
C ALA A 371 -3.53 36.87 -5.51
N GLY A 372 -4.64 36.26 -5.90
CA GLY A 372 -5.11 36.20 -7.29
C GLY A 372 -4.43 35.14 -8.17
N THR A 373 -3.75 34.15 -7.60
CA THR A 373 -3.08 33.07 -8.36
C THR A 373 -3.60 31.68 -8.01
N VAL A 374 -4.17 30.98 -9.01
CA VAL A 374 -4.63 29.60 -8.88
C VAL A 374 -3.46 28.62 -9.05
N THR A 375 -3.31 27.69 -8.10
CA THR A 375 -2.26 26.67 -8.11
C THR A 375 -2.84 25.25 -8.22
N PRO A 376 -2.12 24.28 -8.82
CA PRO A 376 -2.58 22.90 -8.93
C PRO A 376 -2.30 22.11 -7.63
N VAL A 377 -2.79 22.63 -6.50
CA VAL A 377 -2.44 22.14 -5.16
C VAL A 377 -2.80 20.67 -4.94
N ILE A 378 -3.94 20.22 -5.47
CA ILE A 378 -4.38 18.82 -5.35
C ILE A 378 -3.45 17.90 -6.15
N ALA A 379 -2.95 18.36 -7.29
CA ALA A 379 -1.96 17.61 -8.06
C ALA A 379 -0.62 17.51 -7.32
N TRP A 380 -0.20 18.56 -6.61
CA TRP A 380 1.00 18.53 -5.76
C TRP A 380 0.85 17.52 -4.61
N MET A 381 -0.28 17.56 -3.90
CA MET A 381 -0.57 16.62 -2.80
C MET A 381 -0.62 15.16 -3.30
N GLY A 382 -1.36 14.90 -4.38
CA GLY A 382 -1.45 13.58 -4.99
C GLY A 382 -0.11 13.05 -5.48
N GLY A 383 0.68 13.91 -6.15
CA GLY A 383 2.02 13.56 -6.61
C GLY A 383 2.99 13.25 -5.46
N GLY A 384 2.90 13.99 -4.35
CA GLY A 384 3.65 13.69 -3.13
C GLY A 384 3.30 12.32 -2.54
N GLY A 385 2.01 11.95 -2.51
CA GLY A 385 1.54 10.66 -2.01
C GLY A 385 1.99 9.48 -2.89
N ILE A 386 1.93 9.63 -4.21
CA ILE A 386 2.46 8.65 -5.16
C ILE A 386 3.98 8.50 -4.97
N MET A 387 4.71 9.61 -4.85
CA MET A 387 6.16 9.59 -4.62
C MET A 387 6.53 8.86 -3.32
N TYR A 388 5.83 9.14 -2.22
CA TYR A 388 5.99 8.41 -0.95
C TYR A 388 5.86 6.90 -1.17
N THR A 389 4.77 6.48 -1.82
CA THR A 389 4.46 5.06 -2.06
C THR A 389 5.53 4.37 -2.87
N VAL A 390 5.98 4.99 -3.96
CA VAL A 390 6.97 4.40 -4.86
C VAL A 390 8.36 4.36 -4.21
N VAL A 391 8.79 5.44 -3.54
CA VAL A 391 10.10 5.47 -2.86
C VAL A 391 10.18 4.39 -1.78
N TYR A 392 9.15 4.26 -0.94
CA TYR A 392 9.19 3.27 0.14
C TYR A 392 9.02 1.84 -0.36
N SER A 393 8.13 1.59 -1.33
CA SER A 393 8.01 0.27 -1.97
C SER A 393 9.35 -0.18 -2.58
N TYR A 394 10.08 0.74 -3.21
CA TYR A 394 11.39 0.45 -3.76
C TYR A 394 12.43 0.13 -2.67
N ARG A 395 12.44 0.89 -1.56
CA ARG A 395 13.35 0.66 -0.45
C ARG A 395 13.12 -0.69 0.23
N THR A 396 11.87 -1.04 0.54
CA THR A 396 11.54 -2.32 1.18
C THR A 396 11.88 -3.48 0.27
N PHE A 397 11.62 -3.36 -1.03
CA PHE A 397 11.98 -4.40 -2.00
C PHE A 397 13.49 -4.65 -2.08
N LEU A 398 14.31 -3.59 -2.03
CA LEU A 398 15.77 -3.72 -2.01
C LEU A 398 16.26 -4.38 -0.71
N GLU A 399 15.75 -3.94 0.43
CA GLU A 399 16.11 -4.51 1.74
C GLU A 399 15.75 -6.02 1.81
N ASP A 400 14.62 -6.42 1.24
CA ASP A 400 14.20 -7.82 1.19
C ASP A 400 15.06 -8.67 0.26
N GLN A 401 15.52 -8.12 -0.87
CA GLN A 401 16.45 -8.84 -1.75
C GLN A 401 17.79 -9.10 -1.06
N GLU A 402 18.33 -8.10 -0.37
CA GLU A 402 19.60 -8.24 0.36
C GLU A 402 19.50 -9.30 1.46
N LYS A 403 18.41 -9.29 2.25
CA LYS A 403 18.15 -10.30 3.28
C LYS A 403 18.04 -11.72 2.70
N ARG A 404 17.32 -11.89 1.59
CA ARG A 404 17.17 -13.21 0.93
C ARG A 404 18.50 -13.73 0.39
N TRP A 405 19.30 -12.85 -0.22
CA TRP A 405 20.61 -13.21 -0.73
C TRP A 405 21.54 -13.67 0.39
N ILE A 406 21.58 -12.93 1.51
CA ILE A 406 22.35 -13.31 2.70
C ILE A 406 21.89 -14.68 3.20
N ARG A 407 20.57 -14.89 3.39
CA ARG A 407 20.03 -16.17 3.88
C ARG A 407 20.44 -17.35 2.98
N HIS A 408 20.30 -17.21 1.66
CA HIS A 408 20.68 -18.26 0.70
C HIS A 408 22.19 -18.53 0.70
N ALA A 409 23.01 -17.49 0.83
CA ALA A 409 24.47 -17.64 0.93
C ALA A 409 24.88 -18.42 2.19
N PHE A 410 24.22 -18.18 3.34
CA PHE A 410 24.51 -18.89 4.59
C PHE A 410 24.05 -20.35 4.60
N GLN A 411 22.99 -20.71 3.85
CA GLN A 411 22.50 -22.09 3.73
C GLN A 411 23.51 -23.08 3.11
N HIS A 412 24.53 -22.58 2.40
CA HIS A 412 25.59 -23.43 1.83
C HIS A 412 26.66 -23.81 2.87
N TYR A 413 26.65 -23.15 4.04
CA TYR A 413 27.67 -23.34 5.08
C TYR A 413 27.08 -23.82 6.40
N LEU A 414 25.78 -23.62 6.62
CA LEU A 414 25.04 -24.00 7.80
C LEU A 414 23.74 -24.68 7.36
N SER A 415 23.26 -25.66 8.14
CA SER A 415 21.97 -26.29 7.85
C SER A 415 20.84 -25.26 7.83
N PRO A 416 19.77 -25.47 7.03
CA PRO A 416 18.63 -24.54 6.97
C PRO A 416 18.05 -24.22 8.35
N ALA A 417 17.94 -25.23 9.22
CA ALA A 417 17.43 -25.07 10.58
C ALA A 417 18.28 -24.11 11.43
N LEU A 418 19.61 -24.16 11.29
CA LEU A 418 20.50 -23.27 12.03
C LEU A 418 20.46 -21.84 11.46
N VAL A 419 20.35 -21.67 10.14
CA VAL A 419 20.18 -20.35 9.50
C VAL A 419 18.89 -19.68 9.97
N ASP A 420 17.81 -20.44 10.10
CA ASP A 420 16.51 -19.93 10.52
C ASP A 420 16.53 -19.53 12.01
N GLN A 421 17.10 -20.36 12.88
CA GLN A 421 17.31 -20.03 14.29
C GLN A 421 18.20 -18.78 14.47
N LEU A 422 19.23 -18.62 13.64
CA LEU A 422 20.11 -17.44 13.66
C LEU A 422 19.41 -16.17 13.18
N ALA A 423 18.53 -16.29 12.19
CA ALA A 423 17.73 -15.17 11.69
C ALA A 423 16.71 -14.69 12.73
N GLU A 424 16.14 -15.61 13.51
CA GLU A 424 15.18 -15.30 14.57
C GLU A 424 15.84 -14.81 15.86
N ASN A 425 16.98 -15.39 16.23
CA ASN A 425 17.70 -15.03 17.44
C ASN A 425 19.22 -14.89 17.21
N PRO A 426 19.68 -13.71 16.75
CA PRO A 426 21.10 -13.47 16.48
C PRO A 426 22.01 -13.61 17.70
N ASP A 427 21.47 -13.43 18.92
CA ASP A 427 22.21 -13.56 20.18
C ASP A 427 22.58 -15.01 20.52
N SER A 428 22.02 -15.99 19.81
CA SER A 428 22.36 -17.42 19.95
C SER A 428 23.80 -17.75 19.50
N LEU A 429 24.51 -16.84 18.82
CA LEU A 429 25.92 -16.94 18.39
C LEU A 429 26.94 -16.77 19.54
N ARG A 430 26.70 -17.38 20.70
CA ARG A 430 27.64 -17.36 21.83
C ARG A 430 28.15 -18.76 22.11
N LEU A 431 29.42 -18.86 22.48
CA LEU A 431 30.01 -20.09 23.00
C LEU A 431 29.24 -20.55 24.25
N GLY A 432 28.93 -21.83 24.29
CA GLY A 432 28.14 -22.42 25.35
C GLY A 432 27.47 -23.68 24.85
N GLY A 433 27.05 -24.52 25.78
CA GLY A 433 26.26 -25.69 25.45
C GLY A 433 25.33 -26.02 26.60
N GLU A 434 24.22 -26.65 26.25
CA GLU A 434 23.24 -27.16 27.19
C GLU A 434 23.23 -28.68 27.17
N ARG A 435 22.85 -29.29 28.29
CA ARG A 435 22.69 -30.73 28.36
C ARG A 435 21.40 -31.10 27.65
N ARG A 436 21.50 -31.93 26.61
CA ARG A 436 20.36 -32.47 25.87
C ARG A 436 20.55 -33.96 25.67
N ARG A 437 19.46 -34.70 25.59
CA ARG A 437 19.48 -36.07 25.10
C ARG A 437 19.55 -36.04 23.58
N ALA A 438 20.43 -36.82 22.97
CA ALA A 438 20.58 -36.87 21.52
C ALA A 438 20.85 -38.30 21.03
N ALA A 439 20.36 -38.60 19.83
CA ALA A 439 20.75 -39.77 19.06
C ALA A 439 21.89 -39.39 18.11
N ILE A 440 22.97 -40.17 18.14
CA ILE A 440 24.19 -39.90 17.36
C ILE A 440 24.38 -41.02 16.35
N LEU A 441 24.66 -40.63 15.10
CA LEU A 441 25.04 -41.52 14.01
C LEU A 441 26.43 -41.14 13.51
N PHE A 442 27.30 -42.12 13.38
CA PHE A 442 28.49 -42.04 12.54
C PHE A 442 28.32 -42.99 11.36
N VAL A 443 28.46 -42.47 10.14
CA VAL A 443 28.45 -43.26 8.90
C VAL A 443 29.80 -43.14 8.22
N ASP A 444 30.37 -44.25 7.74
CA ASP A 444 31.59 -44.28 6.95
C ASP A 444 31.42 -45.11 5.67
N MET A 445 32.21 -44.79 4.64
CA MET A 445 32.24 -45.53 3.39
C MET A 445 33.15 -46.77 3.50
N ALA A 446 32.54 -47.96 3.49
CA ALA A 446 33.31 -49.19 3.51
C ALA A 446 34.18 -49.34 2.25
N GLY A 447 35.51 -49.36 2.45
CA GLY A 447 36.49 -49.57 1.38
C GLY A 447 37.05 -48.29 0.76
N PHE A 448 36.77 -47.11 1.33
CA PHE A 448 37.27 -45.84 0.81
C PHE A 448 38.80 -45.78 0.69
N SER A 449 39.57 -46.26 1.68
CA SER A 449 41.04 -46.24 1.60
C SER A 449 41.60 -47.04 0.41
N LYS A 450 40.88 -48.09 -0.02
CA LYS A 450 41.24 -48.84 -1.23
C LYS A 450 40.92 -48.01 -2.47
N LEU A 451 39.74 -47.37 -2.49
CA LEU A 451 39.30 -46.48 -3.55
C LEU A 451 40.25 -45.30 -3.76
N THR A 452 40.74 -44.67 -2.68
CA THR A 452 41.71 -43.56 -2.75
C THR A 452 43.02 -44.01 -3.37
N GLY A 453 43.48 -45.23 -3.07
CA GLY A 453 44.67 -45.81 -3.68
C GLY A 453 44.51 -46.10 -5.18
N GLU A 454 43.36 -46.65 -5.57
CA GLU A 454 43.05 -46.97 -6.98
C GLU A 454 42.82 -45.74 -7.87
N LEU A 455 42.41 -44.62 -7.29
CA LEU A 455 42.06 -43.38 -8.00
C LEU A 455 43.04 -42.23 -7.74
N ALA A 456 44.24 -42.52 -7.22
CA ALA A 456 45.25 -41.50 -6.90
C ALA A 456 45.65 -40.65 -8.12
N ASP A 457 45.55 -41.21 -9.34
CA ASP A 457 45.84 -40.55 -10.61
C ASP A 457 44.67 -39.70 -11.16
N ARG A 458 43.49 -39.77 -10.52
CA ARG A 458 42.23 -39.14 -10.99
C ARG A 458 41.49 -38.43 -9.85
N PRO A 459 42.06 -37.35 -9.28
CA PRO A 459 41.53 -36.67 -8.10
C PRO A 459 40.12 -36.10 -8.29
N GLN A 460 39.76 -35.66 -9.50
CA GLN A 460 38.41 -35.16 -9.79
C GLN A 460 37.35 -36.27 -9.70
N VAL A 461 37.69 -37.49 -10.12
CA VAL A 461 36.79 -38.65 -10.06
C VAL A 461 36.62 -39.12 -8.62
N LEU A 462 37.71 -39.10 -7.84
CA LEU A 462 37.67 -39.40 -6.40
C LEU A 462 36.78 -38.39 -5.65
N ALA A 463 36.99 -37.09 -5.91
CA ALA A 463 36.20 -36.02 -5.29
C ALA A 463 34.71 -36.10 -5.66
N ALA A 464 34.38 -36.37 -6.92
CA ALA A 464 32.99 -36.56 -7.35
C ALA A 464 32.33 -37.73 -6.62
N LYS A 465 33.00 -38.89 -6.54
CA LYS A 465 32.48 -40.06 -5.84
C LYS A 465 32.30 -39.84 -4.33
N LEU A 466 33.25 -39.15 -3.71
CA LEU A 466 33.14 -38.78 -2.30
C LEU A 466 31.94 -37.85 -2.10
N ASN A 467 31.80 -36.81 -2.92
CA ASN A 467 30.67 -35.89 -2.84
C ASN A 467 29.33 -36.58 -3.09
N ASP A 468 29.23 -37.52 -4.03
CA ASP A 468 28.00 -38.29 -4.29
C ASP A 468 27.58 -39.11 -3.06
N PHE A 469 28.54 -39.75 -2.39
CA PHE A 469 28.29 -40.48 -1.15
C PHE A 469 27.91 -39.54 0.00
N LEU A 470 28.70 -38.49 0.25
CA LEU A 470 28.44 -37.55 1.33
C LEU A 470 27.07 -36.87 1.15
N SER A 471 26.69 -36.54 -0.11
CA SER A 471 25.38 -35.98 -0.43
C SER A 471 24.26 -36.99 -0.15
N ALA A 472 24.38 -38.24 -0.63
CA ALA A 472 23.34 -39.25 -0.40
C ALA A 472 23.13 -39.56 1.10
N VAL A 473 24.19 -39.56 1.90
CA VAL A 473 24.09 -39.73 3.36
C VAL A 473 23.51 -38.49 4.02
N ALA A 474 23.95 -37.29 3.64
CA ALA A 474 23.42 -36.04 4.18
C ALA A 474 21.91 -35.88 3.86
N ASP A 475 21.50 -36.14 2.62
CA ASP A 475 20.11 -36.07 2.20
C ASP A 475 19.22 -37.02 3.02
N ALA A 476 19.68 -38.25 3.26
CA ALA A 476 18.95 -39.23 4.07
C ALA A 476 18.86 -38.83 5.56
N ILE A 477 19.89 -38.18 6.10
CA ILE A 477 19.86 -37.61 7.46
C ILE A 477 18.83 -36.47 7.52
N ASP A 478 18.90 -35.53 6.58
CA ASP A 478 18.02 -34.35 6.52
C ASP A 478 16.54 -34.74 6.28
N ASN A 479 16.28 -35.73 5.40
CA ASN A 479 14.93 -36.27 5.12
C ASN A 479 14.23 -36.84 6.36
N HIS A 480 15.02 -37.22 7.37
CA HIS A 480 14.58 -37.79 8.63
C HIS A 480 14.81 -36.85 9.80
N GLU A 481 14.76 -35.53 9.55
CA GLU A 481 14.88 -34.47 10.57
C GLU A 481 16.22 -34.47 11.33
N GLY A 482 17.21 -35.19 10.82
CA GLY A 482 18.55 -35.21 11.39
C GLY A 482 19.32 -33.94 11.06
N TYR A 483 20.26 -33.61 11.94
CA TYR A 483 21.23 -32.55 11.73
C TYR A 483 22.59 -33.15 11.37
N VAL A 484 23.10 -32.83 10.18
CA VAL A 484 24.50 -33.13 9.83
C VAL A 484 25.41 -32.16 10.58
N ASP A 485 26.06 -32.66 11.65
CA ASP A 485 26.99 -31.86 12.48
C ASP A 485 28.26 -31.56 11.67
N LYS A 486 28.91 -32.59 11.14
CA LYS A 486 30.14 -32.43 10.35
C LYS A 486 30.46 -33.62 9.44
N PHE A 487 31.25 -33.31 8.42
CA PHE A 487 31.96 -34.27 7.60
C PHE A 487 33.38 -34.47 8.14
N ILE A 488 33.83 -35.72 8.24
CA ILE A 488 35.14 -36.11 8.77
C ILE A 488 35.82 -37.04 7.75
N GLY A 489 36.42 -36.45 6.71
CA GLY A 489 36.95 -37.24 5.61
C GLY A 489 35.82 -37.88 4.80
N ASP A 490 35.76 -39.21 4.82
CA ASP A 490 34.70 -40.07 4.25
C ASP A 490 33.57 -40.38 5.24
N ALA A 491 33.68 -39.95 6.50
CA ALA A 491 32.66 -40.14 7.50
C ALA A 491 31.70 -38.94 7.62
N VAL A 492 30.44 -39.23 7.98
CA VAL A 492 29.39 -38.24 8.27
C VAL A 492 28.91 -38.45 9.70
N MET A 493 28.82 -37.35 10.47
CA MET A 493 28.22 -37.35 11.80
C MET A 493 26.83 -36.70 11.75
N GLY A 494 25.80 -37.50 12.03
CA GLY A 494 24.40 -37.07 12.16
C GLY A 494 23.95 -37.02 13.62
N VAL A 495 23.07 -36.08 13.93
CA VAL A 495 22.56 -35.83 15.29
C VAL A 495 21.05 -35.60 15.23
N TRP A 496 20.29 -36.24 16.13
CA TRP A 496 18.87 -35.96 16.34
C TRP A 496 18.64 -35.55 17.81
N GLY A 497 17.67 -34.67 18.04
CA GLY A 497 17.40 -34.07 19.37
C GLY A 497 18.19 -32.80 19.68
N ALA A 498 19.11 -32.40 18.79
CA ALA A 498 19.87 -31.15 18.88
C ALA A 498 20.28 -30.64 17.47
N PRO A 499 20.08 -29.36 17.12
CA PRO A 499 19.40 -28.30 17.88
C PRO A 499 17.87 -28.45 17.90
N ILE A 500 17.32 -29.26 17.00
CA ILE A 500 15.88 -29.48 16.87
C ILE A 500 15.47 -30.60 17.84
N GLU A 501 14.44 -30.35 18.64
CA GLU A 501 13.83 -31.35 19.51
C GLU A 501 12.92 -32.26 18.68
N ILE A 502 13.07 -33.58 18.84
CA ILE A 502 12.39 -34.58 18.01
C ILE A 502 11.89 -35.69 18.93
N ASP A 503 10.59 -35.95 18.87
CA ASP A 503 9.98 -37.09 19.55
C ASP A 503 10.46 -38.41 18.93
N ARG A 504 10.88 -39.35 19.76
CA ARG A 504 11.44 -40.65 19.33
C ARG A 504 12.59 -40.51 18.31
N MET A 505 13.51 -39.60 18.59
CA MET A 505 14.71 -39.34 17.78
C MET A 505 15.49 -40.61 17.37
N GLU A 506 15.54 -41.63 18.23
CA GLU A 506 16.23 -42.90 17.93
C GLU A 506 15.59 -43.63 16.75
N VAL A 507 14.26 -43.58 16.62
CA VAL A 507 13.53 -44.18 15.49
C VAL A 507 13.79 -43.43 14.20
N SER A 508 13.84 -42.09 14.27
CA SER A 508 14.16 -41.27 13.09
C SER A 508 15.60 -41.52 12.62
N ALA A 509 16.56 -41.56 13.56
CA ALA A 509 17.95 -41.89 13.29
C ALA A 509 18.12 -43.29 12.68
N ALA A 510 17.38 -44.29 13.19
CA ALA A 510 17.40 -45.64 12.63
C ALA A 510 16.82 -45.70 11.21
N LYS A 511 15.70 -45.00 10.94
CA LYS A 511 15.13 -44.90 9.58
C LYS A 511 16.10 -44.21 8.62
N ALA A 512 16.69 -43.09 9.04
CA ALA A 512 17.73 -42.39 8.29
C ALA A 512 18.88 -43.32 7.94
N THR A 513 19.36 -44.11 8.90
CA THR A 513 20.48 -45.03 8.67
C THR A 513 20.12 -46.14 7.68
N LEU A 514 18.89 -46.66 7.72
CA LEU A 514 18.40 -47.62 6.73
C LEU A 514 18.27 -46.97 5.34
N GLU A 515 17.83 -45.72 5.25
CA GLU A 515 17.78 -44.96 4.00
C GLU A 515 19.20 -44.70 3.45
N CYS A 516 20.15 -44.30 4.30
CA CYS A 516 21.57 -44.19 3.95
C CYS A 516 22.08 -45.51 3.34
N LYS A 517 21.81 -46.64 3.98
CA LYS A 517 22.20 -47.97 3.46
C LYS A 517 21.61 -48.22 2.07
N LYS A 518 20.30 -48.02 1.89
CA LYS A 518 19.61 -48.17 0.59
C LYS A 518 20.18 -47.24 -0.49
N ALA A 519 20.49 -46.00 -0.14
CA ALA A 519 21.05 -44.99 -1.04
C ALA A 519 22.48 -45.35 -1.48
N VAL A 520 23.32 -45.79 -0.53
CA VAL A 520 24.69 -46.23 -0.82
C VAL A 520 24.69 -47.51 -1.66
N GLU A 521 23.80 -48.47 -1.39
CA GLU A 521 23.63 -49.67 -2.22
C GLU A 521 23.21 -49.31 -3.66
N LYS A 522 22.35 -48.30 -3.82
CA LYS A 522 21.97 -47.79 -5.14
C LYS A 522 23.19 -47.19 -5.87
N LEU A 523 23.97 -46.33 -5.20
CA LEU A 523 25.20 -45.77 -5.76
C LEU A 523 26.22 -46.85 -6.12
N SER A 524 26.33 -47.90 -5.31
CA SER A 524 27.19 -49.06 -5.57
C SER A 524 26.76 -49.79 -6.85
N ARG A 525 25.46 -50.07 -7.02
CA ARG A 525 24.91 -50.69 -8.24
C ARG A 525 25.15 -49.84 -9.49
N GLU A 526 24.87 -48.54 -9.42
CA GLU A 526 25.00 -47.62 -10.56
C GLU A 526 26.45 -47.46 -11.00
N SER A 527 27.38 -47.45 -10.03
CA SER A 527 28.81 -47.31 -10.31
C SER A 527 29.54 -48.61 -10.66
N LYS A 528 28.83 -49.76 -10.65
CA LYS A 528 29.38 -51.12 -10.87
C LYS A 528 30.61 -51.43 -9.99
N ARG A 529 30.62 -50.91 -8.77
CA ARG A 529 31.68 -51.16 -7.78
C ARG A 529 31.04 -51.47 -6.44
N GLU A 530 31.56 -52.47 -5.77
CA GLU A 530 31.13 -52.80 -4.41
C GLU A 530 31.76 -51.80 -3.42
N PHE A 531 30.91 -50.95 -2.85
CA PHE A 531 31.21 -50.20 -1.64
C PHE A 531 29.99 -50.27 -0.74
N GLY A 532 30.25 -50.46 0.55
CA GLY A 532 29.22 -50.63 1.58
C GLY A 532 29.16 -49.42 2.50
N LEU A 533 28.23 -49.49 3.44
CA LEU A 533 28.07 -48.52 4.50
C LEU A 533 28.40 -49.19 5.83
N ARG A 534 29.13 -48.48 6.69
CA ARG A 534 29.27 -48.80 8.11
C ARG A 534 28.63 -47.70 8.91
N ALA A 535 27.80 -48.06 9.88
CA ALA A 535 27.14 -47.13 10.76
C ALA A 535 27.26 -47.55 12.22
N GLY A 536 27.53 -46.57 13.08
CA GLY A 536 27.48 -46.69 14.53
C GLY A 536 26.44 -45.74 15.11
N LEU A 537 25.53 -46.26 15.92
CA LEU A 537 24.44 -45.52 16.56
C LEU A 537 24.53 -45.61 18.08
N SER A 538 24.21 -44.52 18.75
CA SER A 538 24.05 -44.48 20.21
C SER A 538 23.08 -43.38 20.61
N THR A 539 22.50 -43.47 21.80
CA THR A 539 21.68 -42.40 22.38
C THR A 539 22.17 -42.05 23.78
N GLY A 540 21.91 -40.83 24.23
CA GLY A 540 22.19 -40.42 25.60
C GLY A 540 22.38 -38.93 25.79
N ASP A 541 22.75 -38.53 27.01
CA ASP A 541 22.97 -37.13 27.35
C ASP A 541 24.30 -36.62 26.75
N VAL A 542 24.21 -35.54 25.99
CA VAL A 542 25.32 -34.80 25.38
C VAL A 542 25.28 -33.34 25.78
N ILE A 543 26.41 -32.65 25.60
CA ILE A 543 26.47 -31.19 25.64
C ILE A 543 26.35 -30.69 24.20
N ALA A 544 25.24 -30.02 23.89
CA ALA A 544 24.94 -29.48 22.57
C ALA A 544 25.05 -27.95 22.58
N GLY A 545 25.74 -27.37 21.61
CA GLY A 545 25.83 -25.92 21.49
C GLY A 545 26.95 -25.46 20.57
N ASN A 546 27.28 -24.16 20.63
CA ASN A 546 28.38 -23.59 19.87
C ASN A 546 29.71 -23.95 20.53
N LEU A 547 30.43 -24.90 19.93
CA LEU A 547 31.67 -25.45 20.43
C LEU A 547 32.84 -25.06 19.51
N GLY A 548 33.96 -24.66 20.11
CA GLY A 548 35.17 -24.27 19.37
C GLY A 548 35.95 -23.15 20.04
N SER A 549 36.70 -22.41 19.23
CA SER A 549 37.45 -21.23 19.67
C SER A 549 36.58 -19.97 19.64
N ARG A 550 37.01 -18.91 20.34
CA ARG A 550 36.29 -17.61 20.36
C ARG A 550 36.03 -17.01 18.98
N ASN A 551 36.89 -17.31 18.00
CA ASN A 551 36.81 -16.75 16.65
C ASN A 551 36.29 -17.75 15.61
N ARG A 552 36.15 -19.03 15.96
CA ARG A 552 35.68 -20.11 15.09
C ARG A 552 35.04 -21.19 15.95
N PHE A 553 33.71 -21.30 15.87
CA PHE A 553 32.90 -22.29 16.55
C PHE A 553 31.80 -22.76 15.60
N ASN A 554 31.36 -24.01 15.80
CA ASN A 554 30.22 -24.59 15.09
C ASN A 554 29.23 -25.11 16.13
N TYR A 555 27.94 -25.14 15.78
CA TYR A 555 26.98 -25.88 16.59
C TYR A 555 27.32 -27.37 16.48
N SER A 556 27.58 -28.04 17.59
CA SER A 556 28.00 -29.44 17.64
C SER A 556 27.66 -30.06 18.98
N VAL A 557 27.78 -31.38 19.07
CA VAL A 557 27.54 -32.15 20.29
C VAL A 557 28.81 -32.85 20.76
N VAL A 558 29.03 -32.86 22.08
CA VAL A 558 30.12 -33.60 22.72
C VAL A 558 29.56 -34.37 23.90
N GLY A 559 29.93 -35.64 24.03
CA GLY A 559 29.46 -36.49 25.11
C GLY A 559 29.96 -37.92 24.95
N ASP A 560 29.62 -38.76 25.91
CA ASP A 560 30.04 -40.16 25.88
C ASP A 560 29.35 -40.93 24.75
N SER A 561 28.05 -40.71 24.51
CA SER A 561 27.33 -41.31 23.37
C SER A 561 28.00 -40.98 22.03
N VAL A 562 28.49 -39.75 21.83
CA VAL A 562 29.26 -39.39 20.62
C VAL A 562 30.47 -40.30 20.41
N ASN A 563 31.21 -40.58 21.50
CA ASN A 563 32.36 -41.47 21.45
C ASN A 563 31.97 -42.95 21.24
N ILE A 564 30.79 -43.37 21.71
CA ILE A 564 30.28 -44.73 21.52
C ILE A 564 29.93 -44.94 20.05
N ALA A 565 29.08 -44.08 19.47
CA ALA A 565 28.72 -44.18 18.05
C ALA A 565 29.96 -44.18 17.14
N ALA A 566 30.93 -43.28 17.39
CA ALA A 566 32.18 -43.22 16.63
C ALA A 566 33.05 -44.50 16.73
N ARG A 567 32.86 -45.32 17.76
CA ARG A 567 33.57 -46.61 17.92
C ARG A 567 32.80 -47.79 17.37
N LEU A 568 31.47 -47.72 17.37
CA LEU A 568 30.61 -48.75 16.79
C LEU A 568 30.69 -48.79 15.27
N GLU A 569 30.86 -47.63 14.62
CA GLU A 569 31.07 -47.55 13.16
C GLU A 569 32.22 -48.49 12.71
N PRO A 570 33.48 -48.30 13.16
CA PRO A 570 34.57 -49.12 12.66
C PRO A 570 34.47 -50.57 13.14
N ALA A 571 33.88 -50.82 14.33
CA ALA A 571 33.66 -52.16 14.87
C ALA A 571 32.73 -53.01 13.99
N SER A 572 31.86 -52.39 13.20
CA SER A 572 30.97 -53.09 12.26
C SER A 572 31.76 -53.98 11.29
N LYS A 573 32.98 -53.54 10.92
CA LYS A 573 33.90 -54.33 10.08
C LYS A 573 34.31 -55.65 10.72
N ASP A 574 34.60 -55.63 12.02
CA ASP A 574 35.13 -56.80 12.74
C ASP A 574 34.06 -57.89 12.89
N TYR A 575 32.79 -57.48 13.01
CA TYR A 575 31.64 -58.38 13.09
C TYR A 575 31.02 -58.73 11.73
N GLY A 576 31.43 -58.07 10.64
CA GLY A 576 30.84 -58.26 9.32
C GLY A 576 29.42 -57.69 9.19
N THR A 577 29.07 -56.72 10.03
CA THR A 577 27.75 -56.07 10.07
C THR A 577 27.79 -54.72 9.36
N SER A 578 26.62 -54.14 9.04
CA SER A 578 26.55 -52.80 8.43
C SER A 578 26.16 -51.71 9.42
N ILE A 579 25.26 -51.99 10.36
CA ILE A 579 24.67 -50.98 11.25
C ILE A 579 24.71 -51.52 12.67
N LEU A 580 25.56 -50.95 13.53
CA LEU A 580 25.65 -51.29 14.94
C LEU A 580 25.06 -50.21 15.84
N ALA A 581 24.39 -50.62 16.90
CA ALA A 581 23.84 -49.78 17.95
C ALA A 581 24.23 -50.30 19.33
N ASP A 582 24.34 -49.39 20.31
CA ASP A 582 24.43 -49.76 21.72
C ASP A 582 23.07 -50.20 22.28
N ASP A 583 23.09 -50.71 23.51
CA ASP A 583 21.91 -51.27 24.17
C ASP A 583 20.84 -50.20 24.44
N ASP A 584 21.26 -49.01 24.87
CA ASP A 584 20.37 -47.88 25.13
C ASP A 584 19.62 -47.44 23.87
N PHE A 585 20.30 -47.36 22.73
CA PHE A 585 19.67 -47.03 21.46
C PHE A 585 18.74 -48.14 20.98
N ALA A 586 19.19 -49.39 21.06
CA ALA A 586 18.41 -50.56 20.68
C ALA A 586 17.09 -50.66 21.47
N ALA A 587 17.13 -50.44 22.79
CA ALA A 587 15.95 -50.46 23.65
C ALA A 587 14.94 -49.36 23.29
N ALA A 588 15.39 -48.20 22.83
CA ALA A 588 14.52 -47.08 22.43
C ALA A 588 13.75 -47.32 21.11
N LEU A 589 14.17 -48.28 20.28
CA LEU A 589 13.51 -48.60 19.00
C LEU A 589 12.19 -49.37 19.17
N GLY A 590 12.05 -50.13 20.26
CA GLY A 590 10.89 -51.00 20.50
C GLY A 590 10.72 -52.11 19.44
N ASP A 591 9.50 -52.64 19.30
CA ASP A 591 9.20 -53.77 18.41
C ASP A 591 9.12 -53.41 16.91
N GLU A 592 9.28 -52.13 16.56
CA GLU A 592 9.19 -51.65 15.17
C GLU A 592 10.37 -52.09 14.30
N PHE A 593 11.52 -52.36 14.92
CA PHE A 593 12.74 -52.78 14.24
C PHE A 593 13.08 -54.22 14.61
N ILE A 594 13.65 -54.94 13.64
CA ILE A 594 14.25 -56.24 13.92
C ILE A 594 15.72 -56.01 14.24
N LEU A 595 16.09 -56.43 15.44
CA LEU A 595 17.43 -56.31 15.98
C LEU A 595 18.05 -57.70 16.13
N ARG A 596 19.35 -57.80 15.90
CA ARG A 596 20.13 -59.01 16.10
C ARG A 596 21.20 -58.74 17.16
N PRO A 597 21.29 -59.52 18.26
CA PRO A 597 22.35 -59.34 19.25
C PRO A 597 23.70 -59.72 18.64
N VAL A 598 24.73 -58.88 18.80
CA VAL A 598 26.04 -59.05 18.15
C VAL A 598 27.10 -59.54 19.12
N ASP A 599 27.42 -58.77 20.17
CA ASP A 599 28.42 -59.14 21.18
C ASP A 599 28.14 -58.41 22.51
N ILE A 600 28.80 -58.84 23.59
CA ILE A 600 28.90 -58.12 24.87
C ILE A 600 30.32 -57.59 24.97
N VAL A 601 30.48 -56.28 24.89
CA VAL A 601 31.81 -55.64 24.93
C VAL A 601 31.92 -54.66 26.09
N ILE A 602 33.15 -54.49 26.60
CA ILE A 602 33.49 -53.35 27.43
C ILE A 602 34.02 -52.26 26.50
N LEU A 603 33.25 -51.19 26.33
CA LEU A 603 33.71 -50.04 25.57
C LEU A 603 34.80 -49.32 26.37
N ARG A 604 35.96 -49.07 25.74
CA ARG A 604 37.16 -48.53 26.39
C ARG A 604 36.86 -47.25 27.18
N GLY A 605 36.97 -47.29 28.51
CA GLY A 605 36.67 -46.18 29.40
C GLY A 605 35.38 -46.31 30.19
N ARG A 606 34.58 -47.36 29.95
CA ARG A 606 33.48 -47.80 30.82
C ARG A 606 33.88 -49.05 31.60
N SER A 607 33.32 -49.22 32.79
CA SER A 607 33.42 -50.44 33.61
C SER A 607 32.27 -51.41 33.39
N GLU A 608 31.25 -50.99 32.64
CA GLU A 608 30.01 -51.74 32.42
C GLU A 608 30.01 -52.41 31.04
N TYR A 609 29.42 -53.60 30.98
CA TYR A 609 29.24 -54.35 29.75
C TYR A 609 28.08 -53.73 28.93
N SER A 610 28.32 -53.46 27.65
CA SER A 610 27.26 -53.06 26.71
C SER A 610 26.97 -54.21 25.77
N VAL A 611 25.69 -54.54 25.60
CA VAL A 611 25.25 -55.42 24.51
C VAL A 611 25.25 -54.60 23.23
N LEU A 612 25.87 -55.11 22.18
CA LEU A 612 25.80 -54.54 20.85
C LEU A 612 24.67 -55.20 20.07
N HIS A 613 23.93 -54.39 19.34
CA HIS A 613 22.85 -54.85 18.47
C HIS A 613 23.13 -54.42 17.03
N GLU A 614 22.79 -55.28 16.09
CA GLU A 614 22.70 -54.91 14.69
C GLU A 614 21.26 -54.58 14.33
N ILE A 615 21.06 -53.46 13.65
CA ILE A 615 19.75 -53.07 13.12
C ILE A 615 19.62 -53.66 11.72
N LEU A 616 18.72 -54.64 11.55
CA LEU A 616 18.53 -55.31 10.26
C LEU A 616 17.57 -54.54 9.35
N GLY A 617 16.50 -53.98 9.93
CA GLY A 617 15.48 -53.26 9.17
C GLY A 617 14.21 -53.02 9.98
N LEU A 618 13.24 -52.37 9.32
CA LEU A 618 11.89 -52.23 9.83
C LEU A 618 11.18 -53.58 9.76
N ARG A 619 10.51 -53.99 10.86
CA ARG A 619 9.76 -55.25 10.92
C ARG A 619 8.75 -55.39 9.77
N ALA A 620 8.10 -54.29 9.38
CA ALA A 620 7.13 -54.26 8.30
C ALA A 620 7.72 -54.49 6.90
N GLU A 621 9.03 -54.30 6.72
CA GLU A 621 9.72 -54.42 5.43
C GLU A 621 10.53 -55.72 5.29
N MET A 622 10.70 -56.48 6.38
CA MET A 622 11.51 -57.69 6.38
C MET A 622 10.76 -58.92 5.89
N THR A 623 11.47 -59.80 5.18
CA THR A 623 10.88 -61.06 4.73
C THR A 623 10.72 -62.03 5.91
N PRO A 624 9.75 -62.96 5.86
CA PRO A 624 9.61 -64.00 6.89
C PRO A 624 10.90 -64.80 7.10
N ALA A 625 11.65 -65.08 6.03
CA ALA A 625 12.90 -65.82 6.11
C ALA A 625 13.99 -65.05 6.87
N ASP A 626 14.10 -63.73 6.68
CA ASP A 626 15.08 -62.90 7.39
C ASP A 626 14.71 -62.74 8.87
N MET A 627 13.41 -62.63 9.17
CA MET A 627 12.92 -62.59 10.55
C MET A 627 13.16 -63.92 11.28
N ASP A 628 12.91 -65.05 10.61
CA ASP A 628 13.18 -66.38 11.15
C ASP A 628 14.68 -66.57 11.38
N HIS A 629 15.53 -66.13 10.44
CA HIS A 629 16.98 -66.16 10.61
C HIS A 629 17.43 -65.34 11.83
N ALA A 630 16.95 -64.10 11.97
CA ALA A 630 17.27 -63.25 13.12
C ALA A 630 16.83 -63.88 14.46
N ALA A 631 15.65 -64.51 14.50
CA ALA A 631 15.14 -65.20 15.69
C ALA A 631 15.93 -66.47 16.02
N GLU A 632 16.26 -67.30 15.01
CA GLU A 632 17.14 -68.46 15.16
C GLU A 632 18.52 -68.04 15.69
N PHE A 633 19.07 -66.96 15.15
CA PHE A 633 20.35 -66.42 15.56
C PHE A 633 20.33 -65.96 17.03
N ALA A 634 19.33 -65.16 17.43
CA ALA A 634 19.19 -64.69 18.80
C ALA A 634 19.10 -65.87 19.80
N ARG A 635 18.32 -66.90 19.45
CA ARG A 635 18.22 -68.12 20.27
C ARG A 635 19.56 -68.88 20.34
N ALA A 636 20.31 -68.94 19.25
CA ALA A 636 21.64 -69.54 19.25
C ALA A 636 22.64 -68.76 20.13
N VAL A 637 22.54 -67.43 20.16
CA VAL A 637 23.33 -66.58 21.07
C VAL A 637 22.94 -66.82 22.53
N GLU A 638 21.65 -67.00 22.85
CA GLU A 638 21.23 -67.36 24.21
C GLU A 638 21.80 -68.71 24.65
N LEU A 639 21.73 -69.73 23.80
CA LEU A 639 22.36 -71.04 24.07
C LEU A 639 23.86 -70.90 24.29
N PHE A 640 24.53 -70.08 23.49
CA PHE A 640 25.96 -69.79 23.61
C PHE A 640 26.28 -69.12 24.96
N ARG A 641 25.50 -68.09 25.36
CA ARG A 641 25.65 -67.39 26.64
C ARG A 641 25.36 -68.31 27.84
N ASN A 642 24.40 -69.23 27.71
CA ASN A 642 24.07 -70.25 28.71
C ASN A 642 25.05 -71.45 28.72
N ARG A 643 26.20 -71.34 28.05
CA ARG A 643 27.25 -72.37 27.97
C ARG A 643 26.81 -73.69 27.30
N GLN A 644 25.71 -73.68 26.55
CA GLN A 644 25.25 -74.82 25.75
C GLN A 644 25.93 -74.80 24.37
N PHE A 645 27.26 -74.83 24.36
CA PHE A 645 28.09 -74.53 23.18
C PHE A 645 27.86 -75.48 22.00
N SER A 646 27.67 -76.78 22.24
CA SER A 646 27.40 -77.75 21.17
C SER A 646 26.08 -77.46 20.44
N ASN A 647 25.03 -77.09 21.19
CA ASN A 647 23.73 -76.75 20.61
C ASN A 647 23.81 -75.43 19.84
N ALA A 648 24.51 -74.43 20.40
CA ALA A 648 24.74 -73.17 19.72
C ALA A 648 25.53 -73.36 18.42
N ALA A 649 26.63 -74.15 18.44
CA ALA A 649 27.43 -74.45 17.26
C ALA A 649 26.60 -75.09 16.16
N GLN A 650 25.70 -76.03 16.49
CA GLN A 650 24.81 -76.66 15.51
C GLN A 650 23.88 -75.65 14.84
N MET A 651 23.30 -74.70 15.60
CA MET A 651 22.43 -73.67 15.05
C MET A 651 23.19 -72.69 14.15
N PHE A 652 24.36 -72.22 14.57
CA PHE A 652 25.19 -71.32 13.74
C PHE A 652 25.73 -72.01 12.48
N ALA A 653 25.89 -73.34 12.49
CA ALA A 653 26.38 -74.10 11.34
C ALA A 653 25.47 -73.96 10.10
N LYS A 654 24.18 -73.72 10.30
CA LYS A 654 23.19 -73.53 9.23
C LYS A 654 23.49 -72.31 8.37
N TRP A 655 24.01 -71.24 8.97
CA TRP A 655 24.16 -69.93 8.33
C TRP A 655 25.62 -69.47 8.18
N LYS A 656 26.60 -70.27 8.66
CA LYS A 656 28.04 -69.91 8.68
C LYS A 656 28.66 -69.58 7.32
N ASN A 657 28.06 -69.98 6.21
CA ASN A 657 28.59 -69.73 4.88
C ASN A 657 28.04 -68.42 4.27
N ASP A 658 26.89 -67.97 4.75
CA ASP A 658 26.15 -66.82 4.21
C ASP A 658 26.24 -65.59 5.14
N ASP A 659 26.50 -65.81 6.43
CA ASP A 659 26.62 -64.75 7.45
C ASP A 659 27.94 -64.86 8.24
N GLN A 660 28.75 -63.81 8.13
CA GLN A 660 30.06 -63.74 8.79
C GLN A 660 29.93 -63.83 10.31
N LEU A 661 28.90 -63.21 10.90
CA LEU A 661 28.70 -63.22 12.34
C LEU A 661 28.35 -64.64 12.83
N SER A 662 27.47 -65.35 12.12
CA SER A 662 27.21 -66.78 12.35
C SER A 662 28.46 -67.63 12.23
N ALA A 663 29.35 -67.34 11.26
CA ALA A 663 30.62 -68.04 11.11
C ALA A 663 31.55 -67.83 12.32
N MET A 664 31.61 -66.60 12.84
CA MET A 664 32.39 -66.25 14.03
C MET A 664 31.87 -66.99 15.26
N TYR A 665 30.56 -66.94 15.51
CA TYR A 665 29.92 -67.65 16.61
C TYR A 665 30.03 -69.17 16.48
N HIS A 666 29.88 -69.75 15.29
CA HIS A 666 30.08 -71.18 15.06
C HIS A 666 31.49 -71.63 15.45
N ARG A 667 32.51 -70.90 14.99
CA ARG A 667 33.92 -71.18 15.32
C ARG A 667 34.12 -71.12 16.83
N ARG A 668 33.67 -70.04 17.46
CA ARG A 668 33.82 -69.83 18.90
C ARG A 668 33.09 -70.86 19.75
N ALA A 669 31.87 -71.20 19.38
CA ALA A 669 31.08 -72.24 20.04
C ALA A 669 31.73 -73.61 19.91
N THR A 670 32.32 -73.94 18.76
CA THR A 670 33.07 -75.20 18.57
C THR A 670 34.31 -75.26 19.46
N ASP A 671 35.06 -74.15 19.55
CA ASP A 671 36.25 -74.04 20.40
C ASP A 671 35.88 -74.19 21.89
N PHE A 672 34.83 -73.51 22.34
CA PHE A 672 34.37 -73.56 23.74
C PHE A 672 33.69 -74.88 24.12
N ALA A 673 33.07 -75.58 23.17
CA ALA A 673 32.60 -76.94 23.40
C ALA A 673 33.76 -77.91 23.73
N SER A 674 34.95 -77.63 23.20
CA SER A 674 36.15 -78.48 23.39
C SER A 674 37.01 -78.07 24.58
N SER A 675 37.11 -76.77 24.88
CA SER A 675 38.07 -76.22 25.85
C SER A 675 37.46 -75.63 27.13
N GLN A 676 36.15 -75.32 27.12
CA GLN A 676 35.40 -74.56 28.14
C GLN A 676 36.00 -73.18 28.51
N PRO A 677 35.21 -72.10 28.51
CA PRO A 677 35.72 -70.79 28.93
C PRO A 677 35.90 -70.70 30.46
N PRO A 678 36.70 -69.74 30.96
CA PRO A 678 36.86 -69.46 32.38
C PRO A 678 35.52 -69.26 33.12
N GLN A 679 35.47 -69.59 34.41
CA GLN A 679 34.24 -69.45 35.20
C GLN A 679 33.69 -68.02 35.23
N ASN A 680 34.54 -67.01 35.13
CA ASN A 680 34.20 -65.58 35.11
C ASN A 680 33.92 -65.03 33.69
N TRP A 681 33.78 -65.90 32.68
CA TRP A 681 33.39 -65.46 31.33
C TRP A 681 31.96 -64.91 31.32
N ASN A 682 31.82 -63.72 30.75
CA ASN A 682 30.63 -62.87 30.72
C ASN A 682 29.72 -63.09 29.50
N GLY A 683 30.03 -64.04 28.61
CA GLY A 683 29.25 -64.28 27.41
C GLY A 683 29.73 -63.53 26.15
N SER A 684 30.88 -62.85 26.20
CA SER A 684 31.45 -62.13 25.05
C SER A 684 32.06 -63.06 23.99
N LEU A 685 31.96 -62.68 22.72
CA LEU A 685 32.57 -63.33 21.56
C LEU A 685 34.09 -63.17 21.63
N THR A 686 34.57 -61.98 22.00
CA THR A 686 35.97 -61.67 22.26
C THR A 686 36.33 -61.96 23.73
N ALA A 687 37.17 -62.97 24.00
CA ALA A 687 37.79 -63.07 25.32
C ALA A 687 38.90 -62.03 25.37
N SER A 688 38.80 -61.08 26.31
CA SER A 688 39.95 -60.27 26.72
C SER A 688 40.93 -61.14 27.49
#